data_AF-W9W381-F1
#
_entry.id   AF-W9W381-F1
#
_cell.length_a   1.000
_cell.length_b   1.000
_cell.length_c   1.000
_cell.angle_alpha   90.00
_cell.angle_beta   90.00
_cell.angle_gamma   90.00
#
_symmetry.space_group_name_H-M   'P 1'
#
loop_
_entity.id
_entity.type
_entity.pdbx_description
1 polymer ?
#
loop_
_entity_poly.entity_id
_entity_poly.type
_entity_poly.pdbx_seq_one_letter_code
_entity_poly.pdbx_strand_id
1 'polypeptide(L)'
;MVGSTEPFQSFHLATAYAPLTKDSPLRPAQSEGKDTTIIAKAAITAFRAWCKRFRSAGQSLSLRFTVSDALRFCQVLQTYKARSCANLPLWYRDVMHYEPLTLDAMQYPVDCSGIAAFDVINTSNLVDFIGCLNLLAATAPLLKNEGSTVYMELLLLRDESLHAYANDIMCGDIPTISALFGLNLIQYWSNVSTYSPYAECVLKALSDADAKCQGRSILMWKRANFNNIDFDPQELAQFVYQMSLRMFHHESKAAVRAKTWTQLFRHPAQHYTRAGFAIILKVIRENRVVDFGVFIEQLSTLLSDDRHLDMGPCYQHSLFVHLHQLCLFTPAMYTGNWDGTMLNLEASPLQKWLNIPATLHLTFVVSTPKMALFHKRVSAVTPELHVYQVTLRSSVTGQQHILPDIQLGIGSVRTTGIRHTETFTMRVELNSRDPDMVVSLLVPTCLVLQDADLSTVVLFHLIATPSSQRLGGGSDSDLLIHSLRLSDQDVFITKDPPNLAGYMLATGSESLSDNMSQMVTTSKAAPTVPRAPTVTFQAIFNSQRSRIQQLYTRVDLSSTKAADLLCSGAKVQIKQQSSFVVELLIGSGPSSFQQDIEVPLPLAVRASKLRIARAASYVEITAPVASNAWLSRRPESAFPISLRSGDPILDRLPYVHLDCLPILDTRDVEMMEWLNAHVGSMFSAREAKHFEQFEQFATSGGTTDDLRYNLKTILLDVLRNAAGFGVRPSPQIVAVGSGPPETGQNMFLLVSARALKLDLSSLSVVLDAAMVPAPILLPRPLRIKLLQHSAGMGIAWDIEQATFRAWNHAVAAFVERGREWEHGPGCEYAATGASIPLSVEAGKSPVCSCGLGKFPEDYMPELPFWKDIAKYCVRVAICPIYYSPLVEEMPDFTAGVGWVSEEQSTPENTDDVRPLCRSCKAEASAERKLLRCARCKAAQYCSKECLGRDWKEGGHKLKCV
;
A
#
# COMPACT_ATOMS: atom_id res chain seq x y z
N MET A 1 13.79 -15.01 -11.25
CA MET A 1 14.69 -14.04 -10.60
C MET A 1 16.12 -14.29 -11.05
N VAL A 2 16.61 -13.56 -12.05
CA VAL A 2 18.05 -13.29 -12.10
C VAL A 2 18.23 -12.26 -10.99
N GLY A 3 18.72 -12.69 -9.82
CA GLY A 3 19.18 -11.73 -8.82
C GLY A 3 20.14 -10.81 -9.54
N SER A 4 19.88 -9.51 -9.50
CA SER A 4 20.74 -8.55 -10.18
C SER A 4 22.19 -8.84 -9.79
N THR A 5 23.00 -9.24 -10.76
CA THR A 5 24.43 -9.46 -10.55
C THR A 5 25.19 -8.15 -10.51
N GLU A 6 24.48 -7.01 -10.52
CA GLU A 6 25.07 -5.68 -10.48
C GLU A 6 25.14 -5.16 -9.03
N PRO A 7 26.32 -5.18 -8.37
CA PRO A 7 26.47 -4.84 -6.96
C PRO A 7 26.04 -3.41 -6.59
N PHE A 8 26.00 -2.46 -7.52
CA PHE A 8 25.65 -1.08 -7.22
C PHE A 8 24.14 -0.82 -7.07
N GLN A 9 23.28 -1.72 -7.56
CA GLN A 9 21.82 -1.51 -7.53
C GLN A 9 21.23 -1.47 -6.11
N SER A 10 21.96 -1.97 -5.10
CA SER A 10 21.52 -1.94 -3.70
C SER A 10 21.86 -0.64 -2.97
N PHE A 11 22.51 0.34 -3.62
CA PHE A 11 22.99 1.57 -2.99
C PHE A 11 22.34 2.83 -3.57
N HIS A 12 22.25 3.89 -2.76
CA HIS A 12 21.79 5.20 -3.23
C HIS A 12 22.91 5.94 -3.99
N LEU A 13 22.85 5.88 -5.31
CA LEU A 13 23.90 6.42 -6.18
C LEU A 13 23.79 7.94 -6.44
N ALA A 14 22.73 8.60 -5.96
CA ALA A 14 22.54 10.04 -6.12
C ALA A 14 23.74 10.86 -5.61
N THR A 15 24.43 10.40 -4.57
CA THR A 15 25.64 11.06 -4.01
C THR A 15 26.85 11.04 -4.93
N ALA A 16 26.86 10.18 -5.97
CA ALA A 16 27.90 10.16 -6.99
C ALA A 16 27.74 11.27 -8.03
N TYR A 17 26.51 11.75 -8.25
CA TYR A 17 26.17 12.68 -9.34
C TYR A 17 25.75 14.06 -8.83
N ALA A 18 25.08 14.14 -7.68
CA ALA A 18 24.60 15.39 -7.14
C ALA A 18 25.76 16.29 -6.66
N PRO A 19 25.65 17.62 -6.82
CA PRO A 19 26.65 18.54 -6.28
C PRO A 19 26.56 18.56 -4.75
N LEU A 20 27.59 18.04 -4.06
CA LEU A 20 27.65 17.97 -2.59
C LEU A 20 28.67 18.95 -2.01
N THR A 21 28.32 19.60 -0.89
CA THR A 21 29.25 20.49 -0.16
C THR A 21 30.46 19.72 0.39
N LYS A 22 31.56 20.42 0.68
CA LYS A 22 32.84 19.74 1.00
C LYS A 22 32.78 18.81 2.21
N ASP A 23 31.99 19.22 3.20
CA ASP A 23 31.77 18.58 4.49
C ASP A 23 30.46 17.79 4.57
N SER A 24 29.81 17.58 3.41
CA SER A 24 28.56 16.82 3.29
C SER A 24 28.71 15.36 3.76
N PRO A 25 27.79 14.86 4.62
CA PRO A 25 27.72 13.44 4.95
C PRO A 25 27.60 12.57 3.70
N LEU A 26 28.22 11.39 3.73
CA LEU A 26 28.20 10.40 2.63
C LEU A 26 28.78 10.89 1.29
N ARG A 27 29.49 12.02 1.26
CA ARG A 27 30.18 12.48 0.07
C ARG A 27 31.27 11.47 -0.36
N PRO A 28 31.25 10.97 -1.60
CA PRO A 28 32.30 10.07 -2.08
C PRO A 28 33.63 10.81 -2.22
N ALA A 29 34.74 10.11 -1.96
CA ALA A 29 36.07 10.67 -2.17
C ALA A 29 36.32 10.94 -3.67
N GLN A 30 36.64 12.18 -4.04
CA GLN A 30 36.91 12.52 -5.45
C GLN A 30 38.11 11.70 -5.99
N SER A 31 38.06 11.29 -7.26
CA SER A 31 39.21 10.76 -8.01
C SER A 31 39.39 11.57 -9.27
N GLU A 32 40.64 11.80 -9.65
CA GLU A 32 41.01 12.09 -11.03
C GLU A 32 40.84 10.78 -11.84
N GLY A 33 39.69 10.54 -12.47
CA GLY A 33 39.44 9.33 -13.26
C GLY A 33 37.95 9.02 -13.57
N LYS A 34 37.72 8.06 -14.49
CA LYS A 34 36.42 7.68 -15.10
C LYS A 34 35.25 7.50 -14.10
N ASP A 35 34.03 7.82 -14.54
CA ASP A 35 32.76 7.79 -13.77
C ASP A 35 32.45 6.47 -13.04
N THR A 36 32.87 5.33 -13.58
CA THR A 36 32.72 4.03 -12.91
C THR A 36 33.42 3.99 -11.54
N THR A 37 34.46 4.81 -11.35
CA THR A 37 35.20 4.92 -10.08
C THR A 37 34.41 5.68 -9.02
N ILE A 38 33.62 6.70 -9.40
CA ILE A 38 32.88 7.53 -8.41
C ILE A 38 31.66 6.80 -7.87
N ILE A 39 30.94 6.05 -8.73
CA ILE A 39 29.79 5.21 -8.34
C ILE A 39 30.21 4.18 -7.29
N ALA A 40 31.29 3.45 -7.56
CA ALA A 40 31.83 2.45 -6.63
C ALA A 40 32.21 3.09 -5.28
N LYS A 41 32.81 4.28 -5.28
CA LYS A 41 33.16 4.99 -4.05
C LYS A 41 31.94 5.47 -3.27
N ALA A 42 30.88 5.93 -3.94
CA ALA A 42 29.61 6.28 -3.30
C ALA A 42 29.01 5.05 -2.60
N ALA A 43 28.93 3.91 -3.31
CA ALA A 43 28.46 2.65 -2.75
C ALA A 43 29.31 2.20 -1.54
N ILE A 44 30.64 2.23 -1.64
CA ILE A 44 31.55 1.90 -0.54
C ILE A 44 31.35 2.85 0.66
N THR A 45 31.15 4.14 0.42
CA THR A 45 30.94 5.13 1.48
C THR A 45 29.63 4.87 2.22
N ALA A 46 28.54 4.61 1.48
CA ALA A 46 27.26 4.21 2.05
C ALA A 46 27.37 2.89 2.83
N PHE A 47 28.00 1.87 2.25
CA PHE A 47 28.22 0.58 2.92
C PHE A 47 28.99 0.73 4.23
N ARG A 48 30.07 1.51 4.25
CA ARG A 48 30.84 1.79 5.48
C ARG A 48 29.99 2.48 6.54
N ALA A 49 29.16 3.44 6.15
CA ALA A 49 28.25 4.13 7.06
C ALA A 49 27.23 3.16 7.65
N TRP A 50 26.63 2.30 6.82
CA TRP A 50 25.71 1.24 7.26
C TRP A 50 26.38 0.26 8.21
N CYS A 51 27.58 -0.25 7.89
CA CYS A 51 28.33 -1.15 8.77
C CYS A 51 28.69 -0.48 10.10
N LYS A 52 29.02 0.82 10.12
CA LYS A 52 29.28 1.57 11.35
C LYS A 52 28.01 1.67 12.20
N ARG A 53 26.88 2.02 11.59
CA ARG A 53 25.60 2.14 12.31
C ARG A 53 25.11 0.77 12.80
N PHE A 54 25.17 -0.26 11.97
CA PHE A 54 24.82 -1.63 12.32
C PHE A 54 25.62 -2.12 13.52
N ARG A 55 26.95 -1.92 13.52
CA ARG A 55 27.81 -2.27 14.68
C ARG A 55 27.42 -1.48 15.94
N SER A 56 27.10 -0.19 15.81
CA SER A 56 26.67 0.62 16.96
C SER A 56 25.34 0.16 17.57
N ALA A 57 24.46 -0.46 16.78
CA ALA A 57 23.17 -0.97 17.21
C ALA A 57 23.22 -2.45 17.62
N GLY A 58 24.38 -3.11 17.53
CA GLY A 58 24.50 -4.56 17.69
C GLY A 58 24.04 -5.07 19.07
N GLN A 59 24.21 -4.28 20.14
CA GLN A 59 23.77 -4.66 21.48
C GLN A 59 22.23 -4.64 21.66
N SER A 60 21.52 -3.87 20.83
CA SER A 60 20.06 -3.74 20.86
C SER A 60 19.36 -4.47 19.71
N LEU A 61 20.11 -5.23 18.91
CA LEU A 61 19.61 -5.88 17.70
C LEU A 61 19.59 -7.41 17.86
N SER A 62 18.41 -8.01 17.71
CA SER A 62 18.26 -9.46 17.57
C SER A 62 17.93 -9.80 16.12
N LEU A 63 18.76 -10.62 15.49
CA LEU A 63 18.48 -11.16 14.15
C LEU A 63 17.92 -12.57 14.27
N ARG A 64 16.82 -12.83 13.56
CA ARG A 64 16.18 -14.14 13.47
C ARG A 64 16.01 -14.48 11.99
N PHE A 65 16.48 -15.66 11.60
CA PHE A 65 16.41 -16.12 10.23
C PHE A 65 15.44 -17.28 10.13
N THR A 66 14.68 -17.32 9.04
CA THR A 66 13.83 -18.45 8.68
C THR A 66 14.04 -18.76 7.21
N VAL A 67 13.91 -20.03 6.84
CA VAL A 67 13.93 -20.48 5.44
C VAL A 67 12.64 -21.25 5.21
N SER A 68 11.64 -20.55 4.69
CA SER A 68 10.28 -21.05 4.54
C SER A 68 9.54 -20.22 3.49
N ASP A 69 8.44 -20.76 2.98
CA ASP A 69 7.43 -19.97 2.29
C ASP A 69 6.87 -18.87 3.22
N ALA A 70 6.71 -17.67 2.67
CA ALA A 70 6.33 -16.49 3.44
C ALA A 70 4.90 -16.60 4.02
N LEU A 71 3.95 -17.19 3.28
CA LEU A 71 2.58 -17.36 3.75
C LEU A 71 2.52 -18.44 4.82
N ARG A 72 3.22 -19.57 4.63
CA ARG A 72 3.32 -20.65 5.64
C ARG A 72 3.94 -20.16 6.94
N PHE A 73 5.00 -19.35 6.85
CA PHE A 73 5.61 -18.73 8.03
C PHE A 73 4.62 -17.86 8.80
N CYS A 74 3.86 -17.02 8.10
CA CYS A 74 2.83 -16.20 8.73
C CYS A 74 1.75 -17.06 9.40
N GLN A 75 1.28 -18.12 8.75
CA GLN A 75 0.28 -19.05 9.31
C GLN A 75 0.77 -19.74 10.59
N VAL A 76 2.03 -20.15 10.63
CA VAL A 76 2.66 -20.72 11.83
C VAL A 76 2.67 -19.67 12.96
N LEU A 77 3.15 -18.45 12.69
CA LEU A 77 3.17 -17.36 13.67
C LEU A 77 1.76 -17.00 14.20
N GLN A 78 0.76 -16.95 13.33
CA GLN A 78 -0.62 -16.70 13.73
C GLN A 78 -1.12 -17.76 14.72
N THR A 79 -0.73 -19.01 14.54
CA THR A 79 -1.10 -20.09 15.46
C THR A 79 -0.40 -19.96 16.80
N TYR A 80 0.88 -19.58 16.82
CA TYR A 80 1.58 -19.25 18.08
C TYR A 80 0.93 -18.07 18.80
N LYS A 81 0.42 -17.08 18.06
CA LYS A 81 -0.32 -15.95 18.64
C LYS A 81 -1.67 -16.38 19.23
N ALA A 82 -2.35 -17.32 18.59
CA ALA A 82 -3.69 -17.78 19.00
C ALA A 82 -3.68 -18.88 20.07
N ARG A 83 -2.62 -19.70 20.14
CA ARG A 83 -2.51 -20.83 21.06
C ARG A 83 -1.38 -20.61 22.06
N SER A 84 -1.71 -20.63 23.35
CA SER A 84 -0.74 -20.87 24.41
C SER A 84 -0.65 -22.39 24.63
N CYS A 85 0.34 -23.05 24.01
CA CYS A 85 0.79 -24.41 24.34
C CYS A 85 0.01 -25.65 23.82
N ALA A 86 0.78 -26.73 23.60
CA ALA A 86 0.48 -28.15 23.33
C ALA A 86 0.46 -28.67 21.86
N ASN A 87 -0.28 -28.10 20.92
CA ASN A 87 -0.37 -28.63 19.54
C ASN A 87 0.07 -27.59 18.49
N LEU A 88 1.37 -27.59 18.18
CA LEU A 88 1.97 -26.76 17.13
C LEU A 88 1.32 -27.09 15.77
N PRO A 89 1.06 -26.09 14.91
CA PRO A 89 0.53 -26.37 13.59
C PRO A 89 1.60 -27.06 12.74
N LEU A 90 1.22 -28.21 12.18
CA LEU A 90 2.08 -28.99 11.31
C LEU A 90 1.95 -28.45 9.87
N TRP A 91 2.57 -27.31 9.57
CA TRP A 91 2.72 -26.87 8.18
C TRP A 91 4.04 -27.35 7.62
N TYR A 92 4.09 -27.70 6.34
CA TYR A 92 5.37 -27.83 5.65
C TYR A 92 6.05 -26.46 5.54
N ARG A 93 7.38 -26.47 5.51
CA ARG A 93 8.20 -25.26 5.36
C ARG A 93 7.96 -24.54 4.04
N ASP A 94 7.73 -25.28 2.95
CA ASP A 94 7.46 -24.76 1.62
C ASP A 94 6.76 -25.83 0.76
N VAL A 95 6.39 -25.47 -0.47
CA VAL A 95 5.63 -26.32 -1.41
C VAL A 95 6.46 -27.46 -2.01
N MET A 96 7.80 -27.41 -1.90
CA MET A 96 8.72 -28.34 -2.56
C MET A 96 9.39 -29.33 -1.59
N HIS A 97 9.10 -29.26 -0.29
CA HIS A 97 9.68 -30.13 0.72
C HIS A 97 8.65 -30.64 1.73
N TYR A 98 8.76 -31.92 2.09
CA TYR A 98 7.94 -32.56 3.13
C TYR A 98 8.47 -32.36 4.56
N GLU A 99 9.32 -31.35 4.78
CA GLU A 99 9.84 -31.01 6.10
C GLU A 99 8.86 -30.08 6.84
N PRO A 100 8.49 -30.38 8.10
CA PRO A 100 7.67 -29.48 8.90
C PRO A 100 8.41 -28.17 9.22
N LEU A 101 7.68 -27.06 9.23
CA LEU A 101 8.18 -25.76 9.67
C LEU A 101 8.24 -25.71 11.20
N THR A 102 9.38 -26.06 11.76
CA THR A 102 9.63 -26.00 13.21
C THR A 102 10.41 -24.74 13.55
N LEU A 103 9.84 -23.86 14.38
CA LEU A 103 10.54 -22.67 14.88
C LEU A 103 11.49 -23.04 16.01
N ASP A 104 12.51 -22.21 16.25
CA ASP A 104 13.50 -22.40 17.31
C ASP A 104 12.82 -22.53 18.68
N ALA A 105 13.04 -23.66 19.35
CA ALA A 105 12.36 -23.99 20.61
C ALA A 105 12.80 -23.11 21.80
N MET A 106 13.98 -22.48 21.73
CA MET A 106 14.42 -21.55 22.78
C MET A 106 13.75 -20.19 22.63
N GLN A 107 13.48 -19.76 21.39
CA GLN A 107 12.83 -18.47 21.11
C GLN A 107 11.30 -18.56 21.09
N TYR A 108 10.76 -19.72 20.72
CA TYR A 108 9.34 -20.04 20.70
C TYR A 108 9.10 -21.25 21.61
N PRO A 109 9.32 -21.10 22.93
CA PRO A 109 9.09 -22.18 23.88
C PRO A 109 7.61 -22.54 23.92
N VAL A 110 7.33 -23.72 24.47
CA VAL A 110 6.02 -24.35 24.46
C VAL A 110 4.99 -23.51 25.23
N ASP A 111 5.41 -22.67 26.18
CA ASP A 111 4.61 -21.66 26.91
C ASP A 111 4.35 -20.36 26.13
N CYS A 112 4.77 -20.28 24.86
CA CYS A 112 4.43 -19.25 23.88
C CYS A 112 4.88 -17.81 24.22
N SER A 113 6.10 -17.63 24.74
CA SER A 113 6.70 -16.31 24.94
C SER A 113 7.32 -15.68 23.68
N GLY A 114 7.22 -16.34 22.53
CA GLY A 114 7.79 -15.90 21.26
C GLY A 114 7.09 -14.67 20.69
N ILE A 115 7.83 -13.85 19.93
CA ILE A 115 7.25 -12.67 19.25
C ILE A 115 6.42 -13.14 18.06
N ALA A 116 5.10 -13.09 18.20
CA ALA A 116 4.14 -13.44 17.15
C ALA A 116 3.30 -12.25 16.67
N ALA A 117 3.62 -11.03 17.13
CA ALA A 117 2.98 -9.81 16.67
C ALA A 117 4.03 -8.70 16.45
N PHE A 118 3.82 -7.86 15.43
CA PHE A 118 4.79 -6.89 14.94
C PHE A 118 4.17 -5.49 14.79
N ASP A 119 4.98 -4.46 15.05
CA ASP A 119 4.63 -3.06 14.77
C ASP A 119 4.79 -2.73 13.28
N VAL A 120 5.79 -3.33 12.62
CA VAL A 120 6.07 -3.16 11.20
C VAL A 120 6.34 -4.51 10.56
N ILE A 121 5.68 -4.79 9.44
CA ILE A 121 5.96 -5.92 8.56
C ILE A 121 6.32 -5.36 7.19
N ASN A 122 7.51 -5.68 6.67
CA ASN A 122 7.91 -5.30 5.32
C ASN A 122 7.98 -6.57 4.47
N THR A 123 7.12 -6.67 3.45
CA THR A 123 7.06 -7.83 2.55
C THR A 123 7.92 -7.65 1.30
N SER A 124 8.64 -6.53 1.17
CA SER A 124 9.35 -6.13 -0.04
C SER A 124 8.44 -6.30 -1.26
N ASN A 125 8.94 -6.92 -2.33
CA ASN A 125 8.22 -7.13 -3.58
C ASN A 125 7.42 -8.45 -3.65
N LEU A 126 7.17 -9.12 -2.53
CA LEU A 126 6.38 -10.35 -2.52
C LEU A 126 4.96 -10.16 -3.08
N VAL A 127 4.42 -8.93 -3.02
CA VAL A 127 3.10 -8.60 -3.54
C VAL A 127 2.98 -8.87 -5.04
N ASP A 128 4.07 -8.66 -5.79
CA ASP A 128 4.12 -8.92 -7.23
C ASP A 128 4.03 -10.42 -7.53
N PHE A 129 4.37 -11.32 -6.61
CA PHE A 129 4.41 -12.77 -6.85
C PHE A 129 3.28 -13.52 -6.19
N ILE A 130 2.88 -13.09 -4.99
CA ILE A 130 1.92 -13.79 -4.13
C ILE A 130 0.54 -13.12 -4.15
N GLY A 131 0.45 -11.87 -4.62
CA GLY A 131 -0.79 -11.09 -4.67
C GLY A 131 -1.11 -10.38 -3.36
N CYS A 132 -1.81 -9.25 -3.47
CA CYS A 132 -2.09 -8.36 -2.35
C CYS A 132 -2.99 -9.02 -1.29
N LEU A 133 -4.10 -9.64 -1.69
CA LEU A 133 -5.06 -10.20 -0.73
C LEU A 133 -4.48 -11.36 0.09
N ASN A 134 -3.62 -12.19 -0.50
CA ASN A 134 -2.93 -13.27 0.23
C ASN A 134 -2.00 -12.70 1.30
N LEU A 135 -1.24 -11.65 0.98
CA LEU A 135 -0.37 -10.98 1.94
C LEU A 135 -1.17 -10.28 3.04
N LEU A 136 -2.26 -9.59 2.71
CA LEU A 136 -3.13 -8.97 3.72
C LEU A 136 -3.69 -10.04 4.67
N ALA A 137 -4.19 -11.17 4.13
CA ALA A 137 -4.71 -12.26 4.95
C ALA A 137 -3.64 -12.89 5.87
N ALA A 138 -2.40 -12.98 5.40
CA ALA A 138 -1.29 -13.53 6.16
C ALA A 138 -0.74 -12.56 7.23
N THR A 139 -0.68 -11.26 6.92
CA THR A 139 0.02 -10.28 7.76
C THR A 139 -0.90 -9.47 8.69
N ALA A 140 -2.15 -9.20 8.31
CA ALA A 140 -3.07 -8.40 9.13
C ALA A 140 -3.24 -8.95 10.56
N PRO A 141 -3.42 -10.28 10.75
CA PRO A 141 -3.55 -10.86 12.09
C PRO A 141 -2.27 -10.74 12.93
N LEU A 142 -1.11 -10.53 12.32
CA LEU A 142 0.19 -10.41 12.98
C LEU A 142 0.51 -8.98 13.44
N LEU A 143 -0.30 -7.97 13.09
CA LEU A 143 -0.09 -6.60 13.58
C LEU A 143 -0.47 -6.47 15.07
N LYS A 144 0.31 -5.72 15.85
CA LYS A 144 0.12 -5.57 17.32
C LYS A 144 -1.09 -4.70 17.67
N ASN A 145 -1.08 -3.46 17.22
CA ASN A 145 -1.99 -2.40 17.68
C ASN A 145 -2.36 -1.49 16.50
N GLU A 146 -3.27 -0.55 16.74
CA GLU A 146 -3.56 0.51 15.77
C GLU A 146 -2.27 1.23 15.40
N GLY A 147 -2.11 1.65 14.15
CA GLY A 147 -0.89 2.30 13.66
C GLY A 147 0.26 1.35 13.31
N SER A 148 0.22 0.08 13.74
CA SER A 148 1.09 -0.97 13.18
C SER A 148 0.89 -1.05 11.66
N THR A 149 1.95 -1.26 10.88
CA THR A 149 1.95 -1.08 9.42
C THR A 149 2.53 -2.26 8.65
N VAL A 150 1.89 -2.64 7.55
CA VAL A 150 2.46 -3.53 6.52
C VAL A 150 2.91 -2.71 5.32
N TYR A 151 4.18 -2.84 4.95
CA TYR A 151 4.76 -2.29 3.73
C TYR A 151 4.80 -3.36 2.65
N MET A 152 4.27 -3.03 1.47
CA MET A 152 4.37 -3.85 0.26
C MET A 152 4.93 -2.99 -0.86
N GLU A 153 5.87 -3.50 -1.64
CA GLU A 153 6.52 -2.76 -2.71
C GLU A 153 6.16 -3.38 -4.07
N LEU A 154 5.40 -2.67 -4.88
CA LEU A 154 5.17 -3.01 -6.28
C LEU A 154 6.41 -2.59 -7.06
N LEU A 155 6.99 -3.49 -7.86
CA LEU A 155 8.11 -3.19 -8.76
C LEU A 155 7.77 -3.48 -10.22
N LEU A 156 6.81 -4.37 -10.48
CA LEU A 156 6.41 -4.77 -11.82
C LEU A 156 5.18 -3.97 -12.27
N LEU A 157 5.30 -3.23 -13.37
CA LEU A 157 4.12 -2.64 -14.02
C LEU A 157 3.46 -3.70 -14.92
N ARG A 158 2.34 -4.26 -14.47
CA ARG A 158 1.61 -5.30 -15.22
C ARG A 158 0.49 -4.77 -16.11
N ASP A 159 0.08 -3.54 -15.88
CA ASP A 159 -1.01 -2.89 -16.60
C ASP A 159 -0.50 -1.67 -17.40
N GLU A 160 -1.38 -0.99 -18.11
CA GLU A 160 -1.08 0.20 -18.92
C GLU A 160 -0.53 1.36 -18.07
N SER A 161 -0.88 1.40 -16.78
CA SER A 161 -0.38 2.38 -15.82
C SER A 161 -0.32 1.82 -14.40
N LEU A 162 0.51 2.42 -13.54
CA LEU A 162 0.56 2.08 -12.12
C LEU A 162 -0.80 2.27 -11.44
N HIS A 163 -1.60 3.23 -11.92
CA HIS A 163 -2.96 3.47 -11.44
C HIS A 163 -3.90 2.31 -11.76
N ALA A 164 -3.93 1.87 -13.02
CA ALA A 164 -4.74 0.72 -13.43
C ALA A 164 -4.32 -0.55 -12.69
N TYR A 165 -3.00 -0.80 -12.61
CA TYR A 165 -2.46 -1.98 -11.94
C TYR A 165 -2.81 -2.01 -10.45
N ALA A 166 -2.68 -0.89 -9.75
CA ALA A 166 -2.96 -0.83 -8.32
C ALA A 166 -4.45 -0.95 -7.99
N ASN A 167 -5.35 -0.59 -8.91
CA ASN A 167 -6.78 -0.86 -8.78
C ASN A 167 -7.12 -2.34 -9.01
N ASP A 168 -6.45 -3.00 -9.98
CA ASP A 168 -6.70 -4.40 -10.31
C ASP A 168 -6.17 -5.37 -9.22
N ILE A 169 -4.99 -5.10 -8.66
CA ILE A 169 -4.32 -5.99 -7.69
C ILE A 169 -5.13 -6.26 -6.42
N MET A 170 -6.08 -5.38 -6.08
CA MET A 170 -6.94 -5.47 -4.90
C MET A 170 -8.17 -6.36 -5.11
N CYS A 171 -8.47 -6.73 -6.36
CA CYS A 171 -9.66 -7.48 -6.75
C CYS A 171 -10.99 -6.89 -6.24
N GLY A 172 -11.03 -5.61 -5.88
CA GLY A 172 -12.18 -4.99 -5.22
C GLY A 172 -11.93 -3.52 -4.90
N ASP A 173 -12.97 -2.85 -4.41
CA ASP A 173 -12.89 -1.46 -3.96
C ASP A 173 -12.02 -1.33 -2.71
N ILE A 174 -11.01 -0.44 -2.75
CA ILE A 174 -10.00 -0.27 -1.69
C ILE A 174 -10.61 -0.01 -0.30
N PRO A 175 -11.56 0.94 -0.13
CA PRO A 175 -12.25 1.15 1.15
C PRO A 175 -12.97 -0.09 1.67
N THR A 176 -13.59 -0.86 0.78
CA THR A 176 -14.32 -2.06 1.15
C THR A 176 -13.36 -3.17 1.59
N ILE A 177 -12.29 -3.42 0.83
CA ILE A 177 -11.22 -4.36 1.21
C ILE A 177 -10.56 -3.94 2.53
N SER A 178 -10.28 -2.65 2.70
CA SER A 178 -9.74 -2.07 3.94
C SER A 178 -10.59 -2.48 5.15
N ALA A 179 -11.91 -2.30 5.07
CA ALA A 179 -12.83 -2.69 6.13
C ALA A 179 -12.85 -4.20 6.41
N LEU A 180 -12.81 -5.05 5.36
CA LEU A 180 -12.81 -6.52 5.53
C LEU A 180 -11.56 -7.05 6.23
N PHE A 181 -10.40 -6.41 6.04
CA PHE A 181 -9.14 -6.82 6.66
C PHE A 181 -8.82 -6.09 7.97
N GLY A 182 -9.62 -5.10 8.37
CA GLY A 182 -9.33 -4.26 9.54
C GLY A 182 -8.07 -3.37 9.34
N LEU A 183 -7.79 -3.02 8.08
CA LEU A 183 -6.61 -2.25 7.68
C LEU A 183 -7.04 -1.02 6.91
N ASN A 184 -6.22 0.03 6.94
CA ASN A 184 -6.45 1.25 6.18
C ASN A 184 -5.27 1.48 5.24
N LEU A 185 -5.53 1.53 3.94
CA LEU A 185 -4.56 1.98 2.95
C LEU A 185 -4.52 3.50 2.96
N ILE A 186 -3.72 4.06 3.87
CA ILE A 186 -3.69 5.50 4.10
C ILE A 186 -3.45 6.26 2.78
N GLN A 187 -2.65 5.71 1.84
CA GLN A 187 -2.28 6.26 0.50
C GLN A 187 -3.46 6.58 -0.40
N TYR A 188 -4.54 5.85 -0.22
CA TYR A 188 -5.78 6.13 -0.91
C TYR A 188 -6.42 7.43 -0.40
N TRP A 189 -6.63 7.57 0.91
CA TRP A 189 -7.37 8.71 1.46
C TRP A 189 -6.64 10.05 1.36
N SER A 190 -5.36 10.02 1.72
CA SER A 190 -4.59 11.25 1.76
C SER A 190 -3.94 11.56 0.41
N ASN A 191 -4.07 10.73 -0.64
CA ASN A 191 -3.54 11.00 -1.99
C ASN A 191 -2.13 11.63 -2.02
N VAL A 192 -1.25 11.14 -1.14
CA VAL A 192 0.11 11.66 -0.97
C VAL A 192 1.08 10.50 -0.88
N SER A 193 2.20 10.65 -1.58
CA SER A 193 3.41 9.85 -1.46
C SER A 193 4.56 10.76 -1.03
N THR A 194 5.45 10.25 -0.18
CA THR A 194 6.74 10.88 0.11
C THR A 194 7.84 10.40 -0.83
N TYR A 195 7.57 9.33 -1.59
CA TYR A 195 8.49 8.77 -2.58
C TYR A 195 8.28 9.46 -3.92
N SER A 196 9.38 9.93 -4.50
CA SER A 196 9.35 10.56 -5.83
C SER A 196 9.04 9.52 -6.91
N PRO A 197 8.08 9.78 -7.81
CA PRO A 197 7.85 8.96 -9.00
C PRO A 197 8.77 9.36 -10.17
N TYR A 198 9.72 10.28 -9.95
CA TYR A 198 10.49 10.90 -11.04
C TYR A 198 11.28 9.88 -11.87
N ALA A 199 11.91 8.90 -11.22
CA ALA A 199 12.68 7.89 -11.94
C ALA A 199 11.78 7.05 -12.87
N GLU A 200 10.59 6.70 -12.40
CA GLU A 200 9.57 5.97 -13.14
C GLU A 200 9.02 6.81 -14.29
N CYS A 201 8.82 8.11 -14.09
CA CYS A 201 8.43 9.06 -15.13
C CYS A 201 9.48 9.10 -16.26
N VAL A 202 10.76 9.25 -15.91
CA VAL A 202 11.86 9.30 -16.88
C VAL A 202 12.00 7.97 -17.61
N LEU A 203 11.98 6.83 -16.89
CA LEU A 203 12.07 5.51 -17.50
C LEU A 203 10.91 5.24 -18.47
N LYS A 204 9.68 5.64 -18.11
CA LYS A 204 8.52 5.51 -18.98
C LYS A 204 8.65 6.38 -20.24
N ALA A 205 9.16 7.61 -20.10
CA ALA A 205 9.39 8.51 -21.23
C ALA A 205 10.48 7.99 -22.19
N LEU A 206 11.46 7.23 -21.67
CA LEU A 206 12.55 6.64 -22.45
C LEU A 206 12.23 5.23 -22.98
N SER A 207 11.16 4.58 -22.49
CA SER A 207 10.84 3.20 -22.87
C SER A 207 9.96 3.13 -24.12
N ASP A 208 10.31 2.23 -25.05
CA ASP A 208 9.39 1.80 -26.10
C ASP A 208 8.16 1.10 -25.49
N ALA A 209 6.97 1.27 -26.10
CA ALA A 209 5.68 0.77 -25.59
C ALA A 209 5.64 -0.75 -25.27
N ASP A 210 6.56 -1.52 -25.87
CA ASP A 210 6.67 -2.98 -25.75
C ASP A 210 7.65 -3.47 -24.67
N ALA A 211 8.40 -2.58 -24.02
CA ALA A 211 9.34 -2.97 -22.96
C ALA A 211 8.62 -3.37 -21.65
N LYS A 212 9.25 -4.26 -20.87
CA LYS A 212 8.84 -4.53 -19.48
C LYS A 212 9.11 -3.28 -18.64
N CYS A 213 8.11 -2.43 -18.48
CA CYS A 213 8.24 -1.26 -17.63
C CYS A 213 8.33 -1.70 -16.16
N GLN A 214 9.37 -1.23 -15.45
CA GLN A 214 9.40 -1.25 -14.01
C GLN A 214 8.61 -0.05 -13.49
N GLY A 215 7.82 -0.26 -12.44
CA GLY A 215 7.04 0.79 -11.81
C GLY A 215 7.06 0.58 -10.32
N ARG A 216 7.84 1.38 -9.60
CA ARG A 216 7.96 1.28 -8.15
C ARG A 216 6.80 2.00 -7.48
N SER A 217 6.11 1.33 -6.57
CA SER A 217 5.13 1.95 -5.68
C SER A 217 5.08 1.22 -4.35
N ILE A 218 5.16 1.95 -3.24
CA ILE A 218 5.07 1.36 -1.91
C ILE A 218 3.64 1.52 -1.40
N LEU A 219 3.02 0.43 -0.96
CA LEU A 219 1.71 0.39 -0.32
C LEU A 219 1.87 0.26 1.19
N MET A 220 1.24 1.17 1.95
CA MET A 220 1.28 1.20 3.41
C MET A 220 -0.10 0.90 4.00
N TRP A 221 -0.25 -0.32 4.49
CA TRP A 221 -1.48 -0.79 5.14
C TRP A 221 -1.36 -0.67 6.64
N LYS A 222 -2.09 0.28 7.23
CA LYS A 222 -2.07 0.50 8.68
C LYS A 222 -3.22 -0.21 9.36
N ARG A 223 -2.97 -0.82 10.52
CA ARG A 223 -4.05 -1.30 11.37
C ARG A 223 -4.89 -0.13 11.84
N ALA A 224 -6.19 -0.21 11.59
CA ALA A 224 -7.16 0.81 11.94
C ALA A 224 -8.33 0.21 12.72
N ASN A 225 -9.06 1.06 13.43
CA ASN A 225 -10.19 0.63 14.23
C ASN A 225 -11.43 0.44 13.34
N PHE A 226 -11.67 -0.81 12.93
CA PHE A 226 -12.91 -1.22 12.27
C PHE A 226 -13.83 -1.98 13.22
N ASN A 227 -13.62 -1.87 14.54
CA ASN A 227 -14.49 -2.55 15.50
C ASN A 227 -15.92 -2.03 15.37
N ASN A 228 -16.89 -2.93 15.53
CA ASN A 228 -18.32 -2.64 15.44
C ASN A 228 -18.81 -2.19 14.05
N ILE A 229 -18.04 -2.40 12.99
CA ILE A 229 -18.58 -2.34 11.62
C ILE A 229 -19.28 -3.65 11.29
N ASP A 230 -20.51 -3.55 10.82
CA ASP A 230 -21.31 -4.68 10.38
C ASP A 230 -21.74 -4.50 8.92
N PHE A 231 -21.81 -5.60 8.20
CA PHE A 231 -22.21 -5.67 6.81
C PHE A 231 -23.49 -6.49 6.69
N ASP A 232 -24.37 -6.10 5.76
CA ASP A 232 -25.47 -6.96 5.38
C ASP A 232 -24.93 -8.26 4.74
N PRO A 233 -25.32 -9.45 5.23
CA PRO A 233 -24.80 -10.73 4.72
C PRO A 233 -24.99 -10.92 3.22
N GLN A 234 -26.13 -10.49 2.66
CA GLN A 234 -26.47 -10.67 1.25
C GLN A 234 -25.70 -9.71 0.36
N GLU A 235 -25.61 -8.45 0.77
CA GLU A 235 -24.82 -7.46 0.05
C GLU A 235 -23.33 -7.83 0.05
N LEU A 236 -22.81 -8.30 1.19
CA LEU A 236 -21.41 -8.72 1.30
C LEU A 236 -21.13 -10.00 0.51
N ALA A 237 -22.03 -10.98 0.52
CA ALA A 237 -21.90 -12.19 -0.31
C ALA A 237 -21.77 -11.85 -1.79
N GLN A 238 -22.57 -10.89 -2.28
CA GLN A 238 -22.48 -10.41 -3.66
C GLN A 238 -21.15 -9.72 -3.96
N PHE A 239 -20.66 -8.89 -3.05
CA PHE A 239 -19.35 -8.23 -3.20
C PHE A 239 -18.20 -9.25 -3.24
N VAL A 240 -18.17 -10.19 -2.29
CA VAL A 240 -17.11 -11.22 -2.20
C VAL A 240 -17.17 -12.17 -3.38
N TYR A 241 -18.37 -12.47 -3.91
CA TYR A 241 -18.54 -13.18 -5.17
C TYR A 241 -17.90 -12.42 -6.34
N GLN A 242 -18.20 -11.13 -6.52
CA GLN A 242 -17.55 -10.30 -7.56
C GLN A 242 -16.03 -10.23 -7.39
N MET A 243 -15.54 -10.15 -6.16
CA MET A 243 -14.11 -10.21 -5.84
C MET A 243 -13.51 -11.54 -6.30
N SER A 244 -14.19 -12.67 -6.06
CA SER A 244 -13.73 -13.99 -6.50
C SER A 244 -13.66 -14.11 -8.03
N LEU A 245 -14.63 -13.52 -8.76
CA LEU A 245 -14.60 -13.49 -10.23
C LEU A 245 -13.35 -12.75 -10.76
N ARG A 246 -12.91 -11.70 -10.07
CA ARG A 246 -11.66 -10.98 -10.41
C ARG A 246 -10.42 -11.79 -10.04
N MET A 247 -10.40 -12.42 -8.87
CA MET A 247 -9.29 -13.29 -8.43
C MET A 247 -9.03 -14.44 -9.43
N PHE A 248 -10.10 -15.01 -9.97
CA PHE A 248 -10.07 -16.16 -10.88
C PHE A 248 -10.37 -15.79 -12.33
N HIS A 249 -10.19 -14.52 -12.71
CA HIS A 249 -10.53 -14.01 -14.05
C HIS A 249 -9.87 -14.80 -15.20
N HIS A 250 -8.70 -15.40 -14.94
CA HIS A 250 -7.98 -16.24 -15.89
C HIS A 250 -8.68 -17.57 -16.22
N GLU A 251 -9.68 -17.98 -15.43
CA GLU A 251 -10.52 -19.17 -15.67
C GLU A 251 -11.62 -18.91 -16.71
N SER A 252 -11.83 -17.65 -17.14
CA SER A 252 -12.79 -17.30 -18.18
C SER A 252 -12.13 -17.27 -19.57
N LYS A 253 -12.58 -18.15 -20.46
CA LYS A 253 -12.13 -18.24 -21.87
C LYS A 253 -12.46 -16.98 -22.66
N ALA A 254 -13.57 -16.31 -22.35
CA ALA A 254 -13.93 -15.05 -23.00
C ALA A 254 -12.95 -13.94 -22.60
N ALA A 255 -12.63 -13.85 -21.30
CA ALA A 255 -11.70 -12.86 -20.77
C ALA A 255 -10.26 -13.06 -21.28
N VAL A 256 -9.78 -14.30 -21.34
CA VAL A 256 -8.45 -14.63 -21.87
C VAL A 256 -8.36 -14.28 -23.36
N ARG A 257 -9.40 -14.57 -24.16
CA ARG A 257 -9.44 -14.24 -25.59
C ARG A 257 -9.50 -12.74 -25.88
N ALA A 258 -10.00 -11.94 -24.94
CA ALA A 258 -10.06 -10.48 -25.08
C ALA A 258 -8.70 -9.80 -24.89
N LYS A 259 -7.70 -10.48 -24.32
CA LYS A 259 -6.37 -9.93 -24.06
C LYS A 259 -5.42 -10.15 -25.23
N THR A 260 -4.56 -9.17 -25.48
CA THR A 260 -3.43 -9.35 -26.41
C THR A 260 -2.38 -10.28 -25.81
N TRP A 261 -1.51 -10.86 -26.65
CA TRP A 261 -0.39 -11.67 -26.19
C TRP A 261 0.48 -10.92 -25.18
N THR A 262 0.78 -9.64 -25.45
CA THR A 262 1.57 -8.78 -24.54
C THR A 262 0.90 -8.64 -23.17
N GLN A 263 -0.42 -8.43 -23.12
CA GLN A 263 -1.17 -8.37 -21.87
C GLN A 263 -1.15 -9.70 -21.13
N LEU A 264 -1.29 -10.83 -21.83
CA LEU A 264 -1.20 -12.16 -21.22
C LEU A 264 0.18 -12.43 -20.60
N PHE A 265 1.27 -11.96 -21.22
CA PHE A 265 2.63 -12.05 -20.66
C PHE A 265 2.90 -11.12 -19.49
N ARG A 266 2.17 -10.00 -19.38
CA ARG A 266 2.28 -9.07 -18.23
C ARG A 266 1.51 -9.57 -17.01
N HIS A 267 0.52 -10.45 -17.19
CA HIS A 267 -0.22 -11.12 -16.10
C HIS A 267 -0.01 -12.65 -16.06
N PRO A 268 1.24 -13.16 -16.01
CA PRO A 268 1.50 -14.59 -16.15
C PRO A 268 1.21 -15.39 -14.86
N ALA A 269 1.15 -14.72 -13.70
CA ALA A 269 1.05 -15.37 -12.40
C ALA A 269 -0.40 -15.47 -11.92
N GLN A 270 -0.88 -16.70 -11.74
CA GLN A 270 -2.05 -16.98 -10.91
C GLN A 270 -1.64 -16.74 -9.44
N HIS A 271 -1.96 -15.56 -8.91
CA HIS A 271 -1.67 -15.25 -7.50
C HIS A 271 -2.58 -16.01 -6.53
N TYR A 272 -3.81 -16.26 -6.97
CA TYR A 272 -4.88 -16.69 -6.09
C TYR A 272 -5.23 -18.15 -6.36
N THR A 273 -5.26 -18.96 -5.29
CA THR A 273 -5.77 -20.33 -5.30
C THR A 273 -7.05 -20.40 -4.47
N ARG A 274 -7.78 -21.52 -4.59
CA ARG A 274 -8.97 -21.76 -3.78
C ARG A 274 -8.63 -21.89 -2.28
N ALA A 275 -7.46 -22.44 -1.93
CA ALA A 275 -6.93 -22.41 -0.57
C ALA A 275 -6.70 -20.98 -0.07
N GLY A 276 -6.07 -20.12 -0.87
CA GLY A 276 -5.84 -18.71 -0.53
C GLY A 276 -7.15 -17.95 -0.29
N PHE A 277 -8.15 -18.18 -1.14
CA PHE A 277 -9.49 -17.61 -0.96
C PHE A 277 -10.18 -18.08 0.33
N ALA A 278 -10.05 -19.36 0.69
CA ALA A 278 -10.56 -19.86 1.97
C ALA A 278 -9.88 -19.20 3.19
N ILE A 279 -8.58 -18.91 3.11
CA ILE A 279 -7.86 -18.15 4.15
C ILE A 279 -8.36 -16.70 4.25
N ILE A 280 -8.68 -16.05 3.13
CA ILE A 280 -9.29 -14.71 3.12
C ILE A 280 -10.66 -14.74 3.83
N LEU A 281 -11.50 -15.74 3.53
CA LEU A 281 -12.80 -15.91 4.20
C LEU A 281 -12.64 -16.17 5.71
N LYS A 282 -11.60 -16.91 6.12
CA LYS A 282 -11.25 -17.09 7.53
C LYS A 282 -10.96 -15.75 8.22
N VAL A 283 -10.22 -14.86 7.58
CA VAL A 283 -9.94 -13.52 8.12
C VAL A 283 -11.22 -12.68 8.24
N ILE A 284 -12.12 -12.75 7.26
CA ILE A 284 -13.43 -12.07 7.32
C ILE A 284 -14.24 -12.56 8.53
N ARG A 285 -14.28 -13.88 8.78
CA ARG A 285 -14.91 -14.46 9.99
C ARG A 285 -14.27 -13.94 11.27
N GLU A 286 -12.94 -13.93 11.34
CA GLU A 286 -12.18 -13.53 12.53
C GLU A 286 -12.34 -12.04 12.85
N ASN A 287 -12.52 -11.19 11.84
CA ASN A 287 -12.80 -9.77 12.01
C ASN A 287 -14.24 -9.48 12.46
N ARG A 288 -15.14 -10.47 12.45
CA ARG A 288 -16.54 -10.37 12.96
C ARG A 288 -17.32 -9.20 12.36
N VAL A 289 -17.15 -8.96 11.07
CA VAL A 289 -17.77 -7.85 10.35
C VAL A 289 -19.15 -8.21 9.75
N VAL A 290 -19.61 -9.44 9.91
CA VAL A 290 -20.87 -9.93 9.32
C VAL A 290 -21.38 -11.13 10.12
N ASP A 291 -22.69 -11.39 10.09
CA ASP A 291 -23.22 -12.72 10.41
C ASP A 291 -22.68 -13.75 9.41
N PHE A 292 -21.58 -14.39 9.80
CA PHE A 292 -20.80 -15.24 8.92
C PHE A 292 -21.58 -16.47 8.44
N GLY A 293 -22.51 -16.99 9.26
CA GLY A 293 -23.29 -18.18 8.90
C GLY A 293 -24.20 -17.90 7.71
N VAL A 294 -25.00 -16.83 7.80
CA VAL A 294 -25.88 -16.40 6.70
C VAL A 294 -25.07 -16.01 5.47
N PHE A 295 -23.98 -15.27 5.67
CA PHE A 295 -23.09 -14.82 4.59
C PHE A 295 -22.48 -15.99 3.82
N ILE A 296 -21.93 -17.00 4.49
CA ILE A 296 -21.20 -18.09 3.83
C ILE A 296 -22.15 -19.01 3.06
N GLU A 297 -23.38 -19.20 3.54
CA GLU A 297 -24.42 -19.97 2.83
C GLU A 297 -24.81 -19.27 1.51
N GLN A 298 -25.06 -17.96 1.57
CA GLN A 298 -25.40 -17.16 0.40
C GLN A 298 -24.24 -17.10 -0.60
N LEU A 299 -23.01 -16.88 -0.13
CA LEU A 299 -21.83 -16.89 -0.99
C LEU A 299 -21.61 -18.27 -1.63
N SER A 300 -21.78 -19.36 -0.89
CA SER A 300 -21.63 -20.72 -1.42
C SER A 300 -22.66 -21.02 -2.50
N THR A 301 -23.88 -20.46 -2.39
CA THR A 301 -24.92 -20.57 -3.41
C THR A 301 -24.51 -19.82 -4.68
N LEU A 302 -24.09 -18.56 -4.56
CA LEU A 302 -23.59 -17.76 -5.68
C LEU A 302 -22.41 -18.41 -6.41
N LEU A 303 -21.47 -19.01 -5.67
CA LEU A 303 -20.31 -19.70 -6.24
C LEU A 303 -20.69 -21.02 -6.93
N SER A 304 -21.72 -21.72 -6.45
CA SER A 304 -22.18 -22.98 -7.05
C SER A 304 -23.01 -22.75 -8.31
N ASP A 305 -23.75 -21.64 -8.35
CA ASP A 305 -24.58 -21.23 -9.50
C ASP A 305 -23.80 -20.42 -10.55
N ASP A 306 -22.49 -20.19 -10.34
CA ASP A 306 -21.66 -19.40 -11.25
C ASP A 306 -21.63 -19.99 -12.66
N ARG A 307 -21.68 -19.09 -13.65
CA ARG A 307 -21.53 -19.41 -15.07
C ARG A 307 -20.52 -18.51 -15.77
N HIS A 308 -19.85 -17.61 -15.04
CA HIS A 308 -18.89 -16.67 -15.60
C HIS A 308 -17.48 -17.28 -15.74
N LEU A 309 -17.10 -18.19 -14.83
CA LEU A 309 -15.82 -18.89 -14.88
C LEU A 309 -16.01 -20.27 -15.53
N ASP A 310 -15.49 -20.46 -16.76
CA ASP A 310 -15.65 -21.72 -17.50
C ASP A 310 -15.09 -22.92 -16.74
N MET A 311 -14.00 -22.72 -15.97
CA MET A 311 -13.36 -23.77 -15.19
C MET A 311 -13.88 -23.86 -13.74
N GLY A 312 -14.75 -22.93 -13.31
CA GLY A 312 -15.25 -22.84 -11.94
C GLY A 312 -15.82 -24.17 -11.40
N PRO A 313 -16.71 -24.87 -12.13
CA PRO A 313 -17.25 -26.15 -11.70
C PRO A 313 -16.18 -27.24 -11.48
N CYS A 314 -15.08 -27.21 -12.24
CA CYS A 314 -13.99 -28.18 -12.10
C CYS A 314 -13.19 -27.97 -10.80
N TYR A 315 -13.14 -26.74 -10.28
CA TYR A 315 -12.41 -26.37 -9.06
C TYR A 315 -13.29 -26.35 -7.79
N GLN A 316 -14.60 -26.61 -7.91
CA GLN A 316 -15.54 -26.47 -6.80
C GLN A 316 -15.15 -27.33 -5.58
N HIS A 317 -14.75 -28.58 -5.81
CA HIS A 317 -14.29 -29.47 -4.75
C HIS A 317 -12.98 -29.01 -4.09
N SER A 318 -12.09 -28.35 -4.86
CA SER A 318 -10.88 -27.73 -4.30
C SER A 318 -11.24 -26.62 -3.32
N LEU A 319 -12.23 -25.77 -3.63
CA LEU A 319 -12.67 -24.76 -2.68
C LEU A 319 -13.30 -25.37 -1.42
N PHE A 320 -14.26 -26.28 -1.62
CA PHE A 320 -15.03 -26.84 -0.51
C PHE A 320 -14.21 -27.67 0.46
N VAL A 321 -13.17 -28.36 -0.02
CA VAL A 321 -12.27 -29.11 0.88
C VAL A 321 -11.56 -28.18 1.87
N HIS A 322 -11.12 -27.00 1.41
CA HIS A 322 -10.47 -25.99 2.27
C HIS A 322 -11.47 -25.28 3.20
N LEU A 323 -12.68 -24.97 2.72
CA LEU A 323 -13.73 -24.40 3.58
C LEU A 323 -14.09 -25.34 4.74
N HIS A 324 -14.18 -26.65 4.46
CA HIS A 324 -14.44 -27.66 5.46
C HIS A 324 -13.28 -27.77 6.45
N GLN A 325 -12.04 -27.86 5.96
CA GLN A 325 -10.84 -27.94 6.82
C GLN A 325 -10.66 -26.74 7.76
N LEU A 326 -11.06 -25.54 7.31
CA LEU A 326 -10.99 -24.32 8.13
C LEU A 326 -12.26 -24.10 8.99
N CYS A 327 -13.18 -25.06 8.98
CA CYS A 327 -14.48 -25.01 9.64
C CYS A 327 -15.27 -23.73 9.30
N LEU A 328 -15.19 -23.28 8.04
CA LEU A 328 -15.92 -22.11 7.54
C LEU A 328 -17.28 -22.50 6.99
N PHE A 329 -17.32 -23.61 6.25
CA PHE A 329 -18.54 -24.14 5.65
C PHE A 329 -18.33 -25.62 5.33
N THR A 330 -19.33 -26.44 5.62
CA THR A 330 -19.29 -27.87 5.26
C THR A 330 -20.47 -28.18 4.34
N PRO A 331 -20.22 -28.49 3.06
CA PRO A 331 -21.28 -28.87 2.13
C PRO A 331 -22.09 -30.09 2.62
N ALA A 332 -23.35 -30.19 2.19
CA ALA A 332 -24.23 -31.32 2.51
C ALA A 332 -23.61 -32.69 2.15
N MET A 333 -22.89 -32.74 1.02
CA MET A 333 -22.17 -33.94 0.57
C MET A 333 -21.06 -34.43 1.53
N TYR A 334 -20.67 -33.61 2.52
CA TYR A 334 -19.70 -33.99 3.55
C TYR A 334 -20.36 -34.28 4.92
N THR A 335 -21.64 -33.93 5.11
CA THR A 335 -22.33 -33.96 6.43
C THR A 335 -23.50 -34.94 6.52
N GLY A 336 -24.16 -35.30 5.42
CA GLY A 336 -25.33 -36.18 5.51
C GLY A 336 -26.03 -36.41 4.18
N ASN A 337 -25.57 -37.43 3.46
CA ASN A 337 -26.33 -38.27 2.53
C ASN A 337 -25.32 -39.22 1.88
N TRP A 338 -24.75 -40.09 2.71
CA TRP A 338 -23.76 -41.04 2.25
C TRP A 338 -24.39 -42.23 1.51
N ASP A 339 -25.68 -42.28 1.19
CA ASP A 339 -26.30 -43.52 0.67
C ASP A 339 -25.56 -44.09 -0.56
N GLY A 340 -25.17 -43.25 -1.51
CA GLY A 340 -24.35 -43.67 -2.66
C GLY A 340 -22.87 -43.92 -2.31
N THR A 341 -22.29 -43.10 -1.44
CA THR A 341 -20.86 -43.17 -1.07
C THR A 341 -20.56 -44.30 -0.07
N MET A 342 -21.50 -44.66 0.81
CA MET A 342 -21.44 -45.81 1.72
C MET A 342 -21.52 -47.12 0.94
N LEU A 343 -22.44 -47.22 -0.04
CA LEU A 343 -22.48 -48.39 -0.92
C LEU A 343 -21.15 -48.56 -1.66
N ASN A 344 -20.58 -47.45 -2.17
CA ASN A 344 -19.26 -47.49 -2.77
C ASN A 344 -18.14 -47.79 -1.76
N LEU A 345 -18.24 -47.34 -0.51
CA LEU A 345 -17.28 -47.66 0.56
C LEU A 345 -17.29 -49.15 0.90
N GLU A 346 -18.46 -49.75 1.05
CA GLU A 346 -18.65 -51.19 1.32
C GLU A 346 -18.08 -52.04 0.18
N ALA A 347 -18.25 -51.59 -1.07
CA ALA A 347 -17.69 -52.24 -2.25
C ALA A 347 -16.19 -51.90 -2.49
N SER A 348 -15.61 -50.97 -1.73
CA SER A 348 -14.26 -50.46 -1.92
C SER A 348 -13.21 -51.21 -1.08
N PRO A 349 -11.94 -51.25 -1.52
CA PRO A 349 -10.82 -51.62 -0.66
C PRO A 349 -10.75 -50.84 0.68
N LEU A 350 -11.39 -49.67 0.76
CA LEU A 350 -11.46 -48.82 1.96
C LEU A 350 -12.54 -49.26 2.99
N GLN A 351 -13.31 -50.32 2.75
CA GLN A 351 -14.33 -50.83 3.68
C GLN A 351 -13.84 -51.13 5.11
N LYS A 352 -12.53 -51.27 5.31
CA LYS A 352 -11.90 -51.57 6.61
C LYS A 352 -11.68 -50.34 7.48
N TRP A 353 -12.02 -49.14 7.01
CA TRP A 353 -11.93 -47.92 7.81
C TRP A 353 -13.10 -47.88 8.81
N LEU A 354 -12.79 -47.85 10.11
CA LEU A 354 -13.81 -47.74 11.16
C LEU A 354 -14.51 -46.37 11.12
N ASN A 355 -13.72 -45.31 10.96
CA ASN A 355 -14.21 -43.94 10.85
C ASN A 355 -13.47 -43.22 9.71
N ILE A 356 -14.02 -43.31 8.50
CA ILE A 356 -13.44 -42.59 7.36
C ILE A 356 -13.75 -41.09 7.47
N PRO A 357 -12.73 -40.21 7.46
CA PRO A 357 -12.97 -38.77 7.48
C PRO A 357 -13.64 -38.28 6.19
N ALA A 358 -14.20 -37.07 6.21
CA ALA A 358 -14.76 -36.43 5.01
C ALA A 358 -13.69 -36.06 3.96
N THR A 359 -12.42 -35.99 4.37
CA THR A 359 -11.28 -35.66 3.52
C THR A 359 -10.11 -36.60 3.80
N LEU A 360 -9.36 -36.94 2.75
CA LEU A 360 -8.22 -37.85 2.77
C LEU A 360 -7.02 -37.20 2.09
N HIS A 361 -5.82 -37.72 2.36
CA HIS A 361 -4.63 -37.37 1.60
C HIS A 361 -4.35 -38.42 0.53
N LEU A 362 -4.23 -37.95 -0.71
CA LEU A 362 -3.79 -38.73 -1.84
C LEU A 362 -2.33 -38.42 -2.10
N THR A 363 -1.48 -39.43 -2.25
CA THR A 363 -0.08 -39.23 -2.63
C THR A 363 0.34 -40.25 -3.67
N PHE A 364 1.16 -39.85 -4.63
CA PHE A 364 1.69 -40.75 -5.65
C PHE A 364 3.12 -40.39 -6.05
N VAL A 365 3.81 -41.37 -6.64
CA VAL A 365 5.21 -41.25 -7.06
C VAL A 365 5.31 -41.09 -8.57
N VAL A 366 6.13 -40.15 -9.02
CA VAL A 366 6.43 -39.91 -10.43
C VAL A 366 7.91 -40.20 -10.66
N SER A 367 8.20 -41.19 -11.51
CA SER A 367 9.57 -41.65 -11.71
C SER A 367 10.50 -40.63 -12.37
N THR A 368 11.73 -40.58 -11.89
CA THR A 368 12.78 -39.63 -12.32
C THR A 368 13.01 -39.56 -13.84
N PRO A 369 13.02 -40.69 -14.61
CA PRO A 369 13.20 -40.64 -16.07
C PRO A 369 12.07 -39.92 -16.80
N LYS A 370 10.82 -40.01 -16.31
CA LYS A 370 9.66 -39.30 -16.90
C LYS A 370 9.79 -37.80 -16.67
N MET A 371 10.28 -37.41 -15.50
CA MET A 371 10.55 -36.00 -15.17
C MET A 371 11.72 -35.43 -15.99
N ALA A 372 12.79 -36.19 -16.21
CA ALA A 372 13.94 -35.74 -17.02
C ALA A 372 13.54 -35.43 -18.47
N LEU A 373 12.68 -36.25 -19.08
CA LEU A 373 12.11 -36.01 -20.40
C LEU A 373 11.28 -34.72 -20.44
N PHE A 374 10.55 -34.44 -19.36
CA PHE A 374 9.72 -33.26 -19.23
C PHE A 374 10.55 -31.98 -18.99
N HIS A 375 11.50 -32.02 -18.05
CA HIS A 375 12.42 -30.91 -17.77
C HIS A 375 13.21 -30.46 -19.00
N LYS A 376 13.59 -31.40 -19.89
CA LYS A 376 14.25 -31.09 -21.16
C LYS A 376 13.36 -30.32 -22.14
N ARG A 377 12.04 -30.54 -22.12
CA ARG A 377 11.06 -29.76 -22.91
C ARG A 377 10.84 -28.37 -22.30
N VAL A 378 10.87 -28.28 -20.98
CA VAL A 378 10.58 -27.08 -20.19
C VAL A 378 11.77 -26.10 -20.14
N SER A 379 13.01 -26.58 -20.16
CA SER A 379 14.24 -25.76 -20.07
C SER A 379 14.43 -24.75 -21.22
N ALA A 380 13.60 -24.79 -22.25
CA ALA A 380 13.56 -23.81 -23.35
C ALA A 380 12.72 -22.55 -23.03
N VAL A 381 12.00 -22.52 -21.89
CA VAL A 381 11.14 -21.43 -21.45
C VAL A 381 11.59 -20.96 -20.06
N THR A 382 11.50 -19.65 -19.80
CA THR A 382 11.91 -19.03 -18.53
C THR A 382 11.22 -19.69 -17.33
N PRO A 383 11.94 -20.00 -16.23
CA PRO A 383 11.45 -20.81 -15.10
C PRO A 383 10.59 -20.00 -14.11
N GLU A 384 9.65 -19.23 -14.62
CA GLU A 384 8.71 -18.47 -13.79
C GLU A 384 7.43 -19.30 -13.63
N LEU A 385 7.33 -19.96 -12.46
CA LEU A 385 6.14 -20.63 -11.91
C LEU A 385 5.50 -21.68 -12.84
N HIS A 386 6.15 -22.83 -12.97
CA HIS A 386 5.47 -24.05 -13.41
C HIS A 386 4.43 -24.43 -12.36
N VAL A 387 3.17 -24.04 -12.58
CA VAL A 387 2.09 -24.49 -11.72
C VAL A 387 1.67 -25.87 -12.21
N TYR A 388 1.79 -26.84 -11.33
CA TYR A 388 1.31 -28.20 -11.53
C TYR A 388 -0.10 -28.30 -10.96
N GLN A 389 -0.89 -29.22 -11.48
CA GLN A 389 -2.18 -29.56 -10.90
C GLN A 389 -2.45 -31.05 -11.02
N VAL A 390 -3.41 -31.54 -10.25
CA VAL A 390 -3.89 -32.91 -10.33
C VAL A 390 -5.36 -32.89 -10.71
N THR A 391 -5.75 -33.72 -11.67
CA THR A 391 -7.14 -33.95 -12.04
C THR A 391 -7.55 -35.36 -11.68
N LEU A 392 -8.64 -35.51 -10.93
CA LEU A 392 -9.32 -36.78 -10.72
C LEU A 392 -10.41 -36.93 -11.77
N ARG A 393 -10.37 -38.02 -12.53
CA ARG A 393 -11.37 -38.32 -13.56
C ARG A 393 -12.04 -39.65 -13.29
N SER A 394 -13.36 -39.64 -13.13
CA SER A 394 -14.13 -40.88 -12.99
C SER A 394 -13.94 -41.74 -14.23
N SER A 395 -13.64 -43.02 -14.02
CA SER A 395 -13.52 -44.02 -15.09
C SER A 395 -14.88 -44.35 -15.72
N VAL A 396 -15.97 -44.15 -14.96
CA VAL A 396 -17.35 -44.46 -15.33
C VAL A 396 -18.04 -43.27 -15.99
N THR A 397 -18.07 -42.11 -15.33
CA THR A 397 -18.85 -40.94 -15.80
C THR A 397 -18.03 -40.00 -16.68
N GLY A 398 -16.70 -40.10 -16.63
CA GLY A 398 -15.80 -39.18 -17.31
C GLY A 398 -15.73 -37.77 -16.69
N GLN A 399 -16.46 -37.51 -15.59
CA GLN A 399 -16.39 -36.23 -14.87
C GLN A 399 -14.98 -35.97 -14.36
N GLN A 400 -14.57 -34.69 -14.37
CA GLN A 400 -13.23 -34.25 -14.00
C GLN A 400 -13.29 -33.23 -12.87
N HIS A 401 -12.40 -33.40 -11.89
CA HIS A 401 -12.24 -32.49 -10.76
C HIS A 401 -10.77 -32.09 -10.63
N ILE A 402 -10.49 -30.79 -10.66
CA ILE A 402 -9.14 -30.24 -10.67
C ILE A 402 -8.79 -29.76 -9.26
N LEU A 403 -7.64 -30.22 -8.78
CA LEU A 403 -7.09 -29.97 -7.45
C LEU A 403 -5.68 -29.39 -7.61
N PRO A 404 -5.53 -28.06 -7.65
CA PRO A 404 -4.25 -27.40 -7.90
C PRO A 404 -3.41 -27.23 -6.62
N ASP A 405 -4.01 -27.31 -5.44
CA ASP A 405 -3.30 -27.15 -4.16
C ASP A 405 -2.58 -28.46 -3.80
N ILE A 406 -1.36 -28.61 -4.31
CA ILE A 406 -0.51 -29.80 -4.13
C ILE A 406 0.75 -29.49 -3.32
N GLN A 407 1.26 -30.50 -2.62
CA GLN A 407 2.59 -30.55 -2.04
C GLN A 407 3.50 -31.39 -2.95
N LEU A 408 4.67 -30.86 -3.25
CA LEU A 408 5.70 -31.51 -4.03
C LEU A 408 6.91 -31.79 -3.14
N GLY A 409 7.71 -32.77 -3.57
CA GLY A 409 9.01 -33.04 -2.97
C GLY A 409 9.73 -34.17 -3.69
N ILE A 410 11.03 -34.25 -3.45
CA ILE A 410 11.90 -35.27 -4.02
C ILE A 410 12.32 -36.19 -2.87
N GLY A 411 12.13 -37.50 -3.02
CA GLY A 411 12.49 -38.45 -1.97
C GLY A 411 11.94 -39.85 -2.18
N SER A 412 12.27 -40.72 -1.23
CA SER A 412 11.79 -42.10 -1.18
C SER A 412 10.61 -42.25 -0.21
N VAL A 413 9.60 -43.02 -0.61
CA VAL A 413 8.40 -43.26 0.18
C VAL A 413 8.61 -44.45 1.11
N ARG A 414 8.29 -44.25 2.40
CA ARG A 414 8.17 -45.33 3.40
C ARG A 414 6.76 -45.38 3.94
N THR A 415 6.22 -46.59 4.09
CA THR A 415 4.86 -46.81 4.57
C THR A 415 4.86 -47.64 5.84
N THR A 416 3.90 -47.34 6.73
CA THR A 416 3.68 -48.06 8.00
C THR A 416 2.19 -48.30 8.20
N GLY A 417 1.83 -49.36 8.92
CA GLY A 417 0.44 -49.77 9.13
C GLY A 417 -0.12 -50.59 7.96
N ILE A 418 -1.45 -50.82 7.98
CA ILE A 418 -2.11 -51.71 7.01
C ILE A 418 -2.73 -50.86 5.89
N ARG A 419 -2.34 -51.11 4.63
CA ARG A 419 -2.85 -50.38 3.45
C ARG A 419 -4.39 -50.38 3.42
N HIS A 420 -4.98 -49.26 3.03
CA HIS A 420 -6.43 -49.06 3.00
C HIS A 420 -7.11 -49.17 4.37
N THR A 421 -6.41 -48.83 5.45
CA THR A 421 -6.99 -48.67 6.80
C THR A 421 -6.56 -47.35 7.41
N GLU A 422 -7.22 -46.92 8.48
CA GLU A 422 -6.88 -45.69 9.22
C GLU A 422 -5.48 -45.69 9.85
N THR A 423 -4.89 -46.89 10.04
CA THR A 423 -3.52 -47.04 10.55
C THR A 423 -2.44 -46.79 9.48
N PHE A 424 -2.85 -46.71 8.20
CA PHE A 424 -1.92 -46.53 7.11
C PHE A 424 -1.34 -45.11 7.12
N THR A 425 -0.02 -45.05 7.23
CA THR A 425 0.73 -43.81 7.33
C THR A 425 1.94 -43.87 6.43
N MET A 426 2.46 -42.71 6.08
CA MET A 426 3.51 -42.57 5.09
C MET A 426 4.48 -41.46 5.45
N ARG A 427 5.74 -41.68 5.10
CA ARG A 427 6.83 -40.72 5.27
C ARG A 427 7.63 -40.60 3.99
N VAL A 428 8.14 -39.41 3.74
CA VAL A 428 9.02 -39.11 2.60
C VAL A 428 10.40 -38.78 3.15
N GLU A 429 11.42 -39.54 2.73
CA GLU A 429 12.81 -39.37 3.16
C GLU A 429 13.68 -38.89 1.98
N LEU A 430 14.46 -37.81 2.18
CA LEU A 430 15.31 -37.20 1.13
C LEU A 430 16.55 -38.04 0.75
N ASN A 431 16.97 -38.99 1.60
CA ASN A 431 18.29 -39.63 1.52
C ASN A 431 18.36 -40.84 0.56
N SER A 432 17.87 -40.73 -0.68
CA SER A 432 17.98 -41.80 -1.69
C SER A 432 18.91 -41.43 -2.85
N ARG A 433 19.66 -42.41 -3.36
CA ARG A 433 20.61 -42.22 -4.50
C ARG A 433 19.92 -41.83 -5.82
N ASP A 434 18.70 -42.31 -6.04
CA ASP A 434 17.81 -41.95 -7.15
C ASP A 434 16.45 -41.54 -6.58
N PRO A 435 16.25 -40.26 -6.23
CA PRO A 435 15.02 -39.84 -5.58
C PRO A 435 13.92 -39.49 -6.61
N ASP A 436 12.77 -40.14 -6.47
CA ASP A 436 11.60 -39.83 -7.29
C ASP A 436 10.84 -38.60 -6.79
N MET A 437 9.99 -38.04 -7.65
CA MET A 437 9.12 -36.95 -7.25
C MET A 437 7.86 -37.52 -6.58
N VAL A 438 7.54 -37.00 -5.40
CA VAL A 438 6.37 -37.38 -4.61
C VAL A 438 5.38 -36.22 -4.62
N VAL A 439 4.16 -36.47 -5.09
CA VAL A 439 3.08 -35.49 -5.17
C VAL A 439 2.00 -35.87 -4.17
N SER A 440 1.66 -34.96 -3.26
CA SER A 440 0.62 -35.17 -2.24
C SER A 440 -0.42 -34.06 -2.29
N LEU A 441 -1.68 -34.40 -2.08
CA LEU A 441 -2.77 -33.44 -2.08
C LEU A 441 -3.90 -33.90 -1.16
N LEU A 442 -4.69 -32.93 -0.70
CA LEU A 442 -5.90 -33.21 0.04
C LEU A 442 -7.08 -33.37 -0.92
N VAL A 443 -7.87 -34.42 -0.71
CA VAL A 443 -9.01 -34.75 -1.56
C VAL A 443 -10.26 -35.06 -0.72
N PRO A 444 -11.46 -34.72 -1.20
CA PRO A 444 -12.70 -35.18 -0.58
C PRO A 444 -12.86 -36.70 -0.70
N THR A 445 -13.32 -37.35 0.36
CA THR A 445 -13.55 -38.81 0.39
C THR A 445 -14.57 -39.24 -0.66
N CYS A 446 -15.57 -38.41 -0.96
CA CYS A 446 -16.55 -38.69 -2.01
C CYS A 446 -15.91 -38.80 -3.41
N LEU A 447 -14.82 -38.08 -3.70
CA LEU A 447 -14.12 -38.18 -4.98
C LEU A 447 -13.22 -39.42 -5.05
N VAL A 448 -12.69 -39.87 -3.91
CA VAL A 448 -11.93 -41.14 -3.84
C VAL A 448 -12.87 -42.33 -4.06
N LEU A 449 -14.09 -42.24 -3.57
CA LEU A 449 -15.12 -43.28 -3.64
C LEU A 449 -16.08 -43.11 -4.82
N GLN A 450 -15.82 -42.20 -5.77
CA GLN A 450 -16.71 -42.00 -6.93
C GLN A 450 -16.78 -43.24 -7.81
N ASP A 451 -15.67 -44.00 -7.92
CA ASP A 451 -15.61 -45.32 -8.54
C ASP A 451 -15.21 -46.33 -7.43
N ALA A 452 -16.12 -47.25 -7.07
CA ALA A 452 -15.97 -48.11 -5.89
C ALA A 452 -14.69 -48.97 -5.90
N ASP A 453 -14.27 -49.44 -7.07
CA ASP A 453 -13.08 -50.26 -7.28
C ASP A 453 -11.76 -49.46 -7.29
N LEU A 454 -11.82 -48.16 -6.98
CA LEU A 454 -10.70 -47.22 -7.06
C LEU A 454 -10.10 -47.13 -8.48
N SER A 455 -10.91 -47.32 -9.53
CA SER A 455 -10.47 -47.17 -10.92
C SER A 455 -10.38 -45.71 -11.39
N THR A 456 -10.79 -44.74 -10.57
CA THR A 456 -10.62 -43.30 -10.84
C THR A 456 -9.21 -43.00 -11.31
N VAL A 457 -9.12 -42.26 -12.42
CA VAL A 457 -7.86 -41.90 -13.05
C VAL A 457 -7.31 -40.63 -12.40
N VAL A 458 -6.05 -40.68 -11.97
CA VAL A 458 -5.27 -39.56 -11.45
C VAL A 458 -4.38 -39.03 -12.57
N LEU A 459 -4.62 -37.79 -13.00
CA LEU A 459 -3.86 -37.12 -14.05
C LEU A 459 -3.01 -36.01 -13.43
N PHE A 460 -1.70 -36.07 -13.62
CA PHE A 460 -0.76 -35.04 -13.19
C PHE A 460 -0.25 -34.28 -14.41
N HIS A 461 -0.50 -32.97 -14.45
CA HIS A 461 -0.25 -32.13 -15.63
C HIS A 461 0.12 -30.69 -15.25
N LEU A 462 0.69 -29.94 -16.19
CA LEU A 462 0.88 -28.50 -16.04
C LEU A 462 -0.44 -27.75 -16.20
N ILE A 463 -0.59 -26.68 -15.44
CA ILE A 463 -1.66 -25.71 -15.68
C ILE A 463 -1.47 -25.10 -17.07
N ALA A 464 -2.56 -25.03 -17.84
CA ALA A 464 -2.60 -24.34 -19.12
C ALA A 464 -2.50 -22.82 -18.88
N THR A 465 -1.32 -22.26 -19.12
CA THR A 465 -1.02 -20.83 -19.09
C THR A 465 -0.54 -20.41 -20.48
N PRO A 466 -0.61 -19.12 -20.84
CA PRO A 466 -0.03 -18.63 -22.09
C PRO A 466 1.45 -19.05 -22.28
N SER A 467 2.20 -19.15 -21.18
CA SER A 467 3.58 -19.65 -21.18
C SER A 467 3.65 -21.16 -21.42
N SER A 468 2.82 -21.98 -20.75
CA SER A 468 2.87 -23.44 -20.93
C SER A 468 2.24 -23.90 -22.25
N GLN A 469 1.31 -23.14 -22.82
CA GLN A 469 0.79 -23.39 -24.17
C GLN A 469 1.86 -23.25 -25.27
N ARG A 470 2.97 -22.55 -25.03
CA ARG A 470 4.13 -22.55 -25.94
C ARG A 470 4.93 -23.86 -25.90
N LEU A 471 4.79 -24.64 -24.82
CA LEU A 471 5.47 -25.93 -24.66
C LEU A 471 4.71 -27.06 -25.37
N GLY A 472 3.40 -26.92 -25.56
CA GLY A 472 2.56 -27.86 -26.31
C GLY A 472 2.27 -27.37 -27.72
N GLY A 473 2.22 -28.27 -28.70
CA GLY A 473 1.86 -27.96 -30.09
C GLY A 473 0.37 -27.64 -30.28
N GLY A 474 -0.30 -27.10 -29.25
CA GLY A 474 -1.72 -26.75 -29.25
C GLY A 474 -2.68 -27.81 -28.70
N SER A 475 -2.21 -28.96 -28.18
CA SER A 475 -3.07 -30.02 -27.59
C SER A 475 -2.93 -30.12 -26.07
N ASP A 476 -4.05 -30.36 -25.36
CA ASP A 476 -4.07 -30.69 -23.91
C ASP A 476 -3.22 -31.94 -23.57
N SER A 477 -3.02 -32.84 -24.55
CA SER A 477 -2.19 -34.03 -24.39
C SER A 477 -0.70 -33.72 -24.19
N ASP A 478 -0.24 -32.53 -24.61
CA ASP A 478 1.17 -32.13 -24.51
C ASP A 478 1.56 -31.65 -23.10
N LEU A 479 0.58 -31.34 -22.24
CA LEU A 479 0.79 -30.87 -20.87
C LEU A 479 0.71 -31.98 -19.81
N LEU A 480 0.31 -33.20 -20.19
CA LEU A 480 0.22 -34.36 -19.30
C LEU A 480 1.61 -34.90 -18.96
N ILE A 481 1.92 -34.99 -17.67
CA ILE A 481 3.20 -35.49 -17.15
C ILE A 481 3.06 -36.97 -16.78
N HIS A 482 2.01 -37.31 -16.02
CA HIS A 482 1.78 -38.68 -15.58
C HIS A 482 0.29 -39.00 -15.43
N SER A 483 -0.05 -40.29 -15.56
CA SER A 483 -1.40 -40.84 -15.46
C SER A 483 -1.32 -42.14 -14.69
N LEU A 484 -2.17 -42.28 -13.68
CA LEU A 484 -2.25 -43.38 -12.72
C LEU A 484 -3.73 -43.67 -12.42
N ARG A 485 -4.03 -44.75 -11.70
CA ARG A 485 -5.33 -45.01 -11.07
C ARG A 485 -5.18 -45.09 -9.56
N LEU A 486 -6.25 -44.78 -8.82
CA LEU A 486 -6.24 -44.89 -7.36
C LEU A 486 -5.95 -46.32 -6.86
N SER A 487 -6.21 -47.34 -7.67
CA SER A 487 -5.91 -48.75 -7.40
C SER A 487 -4.46 -49.16 -7.67
N ASP A 488 -3.65 -48.32 -8.34
CA ASP A 488 -2.27 -48.64 -8.66
C ASP A 488 -1.40 -48.71 -7.38
N GLN A 489 -0.28 -49.44 -7.43
CA GLN A 489 0.59 -49.65 -6.26
C GLN A 489 1.35 -48.39 -5.83
N ASP A 490 1.64 -47.50 -6.76
CA ASP A 490 2.37 -46.26 -6.53
C ASP A 490 1.48 -45.12 -6.02
N VAL A 491 0.21 -45.43 -5.69
CA VAL A 491 -0.77 -44.49 -5.15
C VAL A 491 -1.14 -44.86 -3.72
N PHE A 492 -1.08 -43.87 -2.83
CA PHE A 492 -1.22 -44.01 -1.39
C PHE A 492 -2.36 -43.12 -0.90
N ILE A 493 -3.28 -43.70 -0.13
CA ILE A 493 -4.43 -43.01 0.47
C ILE A 493 -4.25 -43.08 1.99
N THR A 494 -4.07 -41.92 2.63
CA THR A 494 -3.76 -41.79 4.05
C THR A 494 -4.67 -40.80 4.75
N LYS A 495 -4.82 -40.93 6.07
CA LYS A 495 -5.56 -39.98 6.90
C LYS A 495 -4.83 -38.65 7.06
N ASP A 496 -3.54 -38.72 7.39
CA ASP A 496 -2.69 -37.56 7.61
C ASP A 496 -1.79 -37.29 6.37
N PRO A 497 -1.29 -36.05 6.20
CA PRO A 497 -0.29 -35.75 5.21
C PRO A 497 1.05 -36.45 5.52
N PRO A 498 1.89 -36.72 4.51
CA PRO A 498 3.21 -37.30 4.74
C PRO A 498 4.04 -36.48 5.74
N ASN A 499 4.79 -37.14 6.64
CA ASN A 499 5.64 -36.47 7.65
C ASN A 499 4.90 -35.53 8.65
N LEU A 500 3.57 -35.40 8.60
CA LEU A 500 2.77 -34.52 9.47
C LEU A 500 1.69 -35.33 10.22
N ALA A 501 2.09 -36.38 10.92
CA ALA A 501 1.17 -37.19 11.73
C ALA A 501 0.44 -36.32 12.78
N GLY A 502 -0.89 -36.40 12.84
CA GLY A 502 -1.71 -35.57 13.73
C GLY A 502 -2.12 -34.20 13.17
N TYR A 503 -1.84 -33.91 11.89
CA TYR A 503 -2.27 -32.68 11.20
C TYR A 503 -3.78 -32.40 11.36
N MET A 504 -4.61 -33.45 11.27
CA MET A 504 -6.07 -33.33 11.39
C MET A 504 -6.57 -33.13 12.83
N LEU A 505 -5.78 -33.50 13.85
CA LEU A 505 -6.10 -33.24 15.26
C LEU A 505 -5.84 -31.77 15.64
N ALA A 506 -4.93 -31.10 14.93
CA ALA A 506 -4.65 -29.68 15.13
C ALA A 506 -5.75 -28.77 14.55
N THR A 507 -6.59 -29.26 13.62
CA THR A 507 -7.73 -28.55 13.03
C THR A 507 -9.09 -29.01 13.59
N GLY A 508 -9.12 -30.15 14.27
CA GLY A 508 -10.28 -30.70 14.96
C GLY A 508 -10.77 -29.82 16.11
N SER A 509 -11.98 -29.30 15.94
CA SER A 509 -12.79 -28.66 16.96
C SER A 509 -13.10 -29.62 18.12
N GLU A 510 -12.35 -29.51 19.20
CA GLU A 510 -12.91 -29.48 20.54
C GLU A 510 -12.27 -28.28 21.27
N SER A 511 -13.06 -27.23 21.55
CA SER A 511 -12.76 -26.02 22.37
C SER A 511 -12.22 -24.71 21.73
N LEU A 512 -12.14 -24.56 20.40
CA LEU A 512 -11.72 -23.27 19.80
C LEU A 512 -12.78 -22.15 19.84
N SER A 513 -14.06 -22.47 20.08
CA SER A 513 -15.13 -21.46 20.25
C SER A 513 -15.16 -20.85 21.66
N ASP A 514 -14.75 -21.60 22.68
CA ASP A 514 -15.01 -21.20 24.07
C ASP A 514 -13.83 -20.46 24.70
N ASN A 515 -12.60 -20.75 24.26
CA ASN A 515 -11.38 -20.16 24.86
C ASN A 515 -10.99 -18.79 24.28
N MET A 516 -11.46 -18.43 23.07
CA MET A 516 -11.26 -17.07 22.52
C MET A 516 -12.16 -16.02 23.19
N SER A 517 -13.15 -16.47 23.97
CA SER A 517 -14.06 -15.61 24.73
C SER A 517 -13.51 -15.26 26.13
N GLN A 518 -12.43 -15.90 26.58
CA GLN A 518 -11.94 -15.76 27.96
C GLN A 518 -10.65 -14.94 28.15
N MET A 519 -10.00 -14.44 27.09
CA MET A 519 -8.84 -13.52 27.21
C MET A 519 -9.17 -12.04 27.00
N VAL A 520 -10.45 -11.67 27.06
CA VAL A 520 -10.91 -10.27 27.22
C VAL A 520 -12.00 -10.22 28.30
N THR A 521 -11.73 -10.74 29.49
CA THR A 521 -12.56 -10.49 30.68
C THR A 521 -11.69 -10.28 31.93
N THR A 522 -10.80 -9.28 31.90
CA THR A 522 -10.34 -8.67 33.15
C THR A 522 -11.08 -7.36 33.40
N SER A 523 -12.09 -7.49 34.25
CA SER A 523 -12.66 -6.50 35.19
C SER A 523 -14.15 -6.22 35.00
N LYS A 524 -14.96 -7.00 35.72
CA LYS A 524 -16.26 -6.57 36.22
C LYS A 524 -16.35 -6.95 37.69
N ALA A 525 -16.01 -6.01 38.55
CA ALA A 525 -16.74 -5.68 39.79
C ALA A 525 -15.97 -4.60 40.57
N ALA A 526 -16.28 -3.33 40.31
CA ALA A 526 -16.14 -2.18 41.22
C ALA A 526 -16.91 -0.98 40.62
N PRO A 527 -17.39 -0.02 41.43
CA PRO A 527 -18.72 0.57 41.25
C PRO A 527 -18.78 1.78 40.30
N THR A 528 -19.97 1.94 39.68
CA THR A 528 -20.58 3.17 39.12
C THR A 528 -19.62 4.27 38.63
N VAL A 529 -19.17 4.13 37.38
CA VAL A 529 -18.77 5.27 36.54
C VAL A 529 -19.69 5.24 35.30
N PRO A 530 -20.29 6.36 34.87
CA PRO A 530 -21.10 6.38 33.65
C PRO A 530 -20.26 5.89 32.46
N ARG A 531 -20.78 4.88 31.76
CA ARG A 531 -20.08 4.17 30.68
C ARG A 531 -20.09 5.03 29.41
N ALA A 532 -19.00 4.99 28.64
CA ALA A 532 -18.98 5.62 27.32
C ALA A 532 -20.12 5.04 26.45
N PRO A 533 -20.78 5.87 25.61
CA PRO A 533 -21.86 5.43 24.75
C PRO A 533 -21.38 4.42 23.71
N THR A 534 -22.24 3.46 23.39
CA THR A 534 -21.94 2.41 22.40
C THR A 534 -22.13 2.98 21.01
N VAL A 535 -21.10 2.89 20.17
CA VAL A 535 -21.15 3.29 18.76
C VAL A 535 -21.02 2.06 17.87
N THR A 536 -21.96 1.91 16.94
CA THR A 536 -21.98 0.83 15.95
C THR A 536 -22.08 1.41 14.54
N PHE A 537 -21.45 0.74 13.58
CA PHE A 537 -21.42 1.16 12.19
C PHE A 537 -22.03 0.07 11.31
N GLN A 538 -22.82 0.46 10.31
CA GLN A 538 -23.30 -0.42 9.27
C GLN A 538 -22.84 0.11 7.92
N ALA A 539 -22.12 -0.73 7.17
CA ALA A 539 -21.69 -0.42 5.82
C ALA A 539 -22.85 -0.59 4.83
N ILE A 540 -23.14 0.44 4.04
CA ILE A 540 -24.19 0.42 3.02
C ILE A 540 -23.53 0.43 1.64
N PHE A 541 -23.76 -0.63 0.85
CA PHE A 541 -23.20 -0.71 -0.49
C PHE A 541 -23.95 0.19 -1.49
N ASN A 542 -23.27 0.50 -2.59
CA ASN A 542 -23.95 1.01 -3.78
C ASN A 542 -24.92 -0.03 -4.39
N SER A 543 -25.73 0.40 -5.35
CA SER A 543 -26.70 -0.47 -6.04
C SER A 543 -26.08 -1.69 -6.72
N GLN A 544 -24.81 -1.61 -7.15
CA GLN A 544 -24.08 -2.70 -7.80
C GLN A 544 -23.40 -3.67 -6.83
N ARG A 545 -23.45 -3.40 -5.51
CA ARG A 545 -22.74 -4.17 -4.47
C ARG A 545 -21.23 -4.26 -4.72
N SER A 546 -20.65 -3.23 -5.31
CA SER A 546 -19.24 -3.19 -5.72
C SER A 546 -18.37 -2.32 -4.81
N ARG A 547 -18.98 -1.46 -3.98
CA ARG A 547 -18.28 -0.65 -2.98
C ARG A 547 -19.21 -0.16 -1.87
N ILE A 548 -18.63 0.14 -0.70
CA ILE A 548 -19.30 0.89 0.37
C ILE A 548 -19.55 2.32 -0.13
N GLN A 549 -20.82 2.73 -0.17
CA GLN A 549 -21.22 4.07 -0.60
C GLN A 549 -21.49 4.98 0.60
N GLN A 550 -22.11 4.44 1.65
CA GLN A 550 -22.49 5.19 2.84
C GLN A 550 -22.17 4.39 4.09
N LEU A 551 -21.99 5.11 5.19
CA LEU A 551 -21.90 4.54 6.52
C LEU A 551 -23.09 5.01 7.34
N TYR A 552 -23.83 4.05 7.90
CA TYR A 552 -24.83 4.31 8.92
C TYR A 552 -24.16 4.14 10.28
N THR A 553 -24.20 5.19 11.09
CA THR A 553 -23.61 5.23 12.43
C THR A 553 -24.74 5.37 13.44
N ARG A 554 -24.80 4.47 14.42
CA ARG A 554 -25.74 4.55 15.54
C ARG A 554 -24.98 4.78 16.84
N VAL A 555 -25.39 5.80 17.56
CA VAL A 555 -24.84 6.17 18.87
C VAL A 555 -25.92 5.95 19.91
N ASP A 556 -25.74 4.93 20.74
CA ASP A 556 -26.62 4.63 21.86
C ASP A 556 -26.22 5.45 23.09
N LEU A 557 -27.10 6.34 23.52
CA LEU A 557 -26.87 7.30 24.60
C LEU A 557 -27.60 6.90 25.89
N SER A 558 -28.30 5.77 25.92
CA SER A 558 -29.16 5.33 27.03
C SER A 558 -28.43 5.24 28.38
N SER A 559 -27.12 4.98 28.37
CA SER A 559 -26.27 4.87 29.56
C SER A 559 -25.52 6.16 29.93
N THR A 560 -25.80 7.26 29.23
CA THR A 560 -25.08 8.53 29.39
C THR A 560 -26.00 9.63 29.94
N LYS A 561 -25.40 10.69 30.50
CA LYS A 561 -26.13 11.92 30.90
C LYS A 561 -26.81 12.62 29.72
N ALA A 562 -26.48 12.24 28.48
CA ALA A 562 -27.12 12.77 27.28
C ALA A 562 -28.55 12.24 27.09
N ALA A 563 -28.91 11.10 27.70
CA ALA A 563 -30.26 10.53 27.61
C ALA A 563 -31.32 11.53 28.10
N ASP A 564 -31.11 12.12 29.28
CA ASP A 564 -32.02 13.11 29.86
C ASP A 564 -32.14 14.36 28.97
N LEU A 565 -31.01 14.84 28.43
CA LEU A 565 -30.99 15.97 27.49
C LEU A 565 -31.75 15.64 26.19
N LEU A 566 -31.59 14.42 25.68
CA LEU A 566 -32.28 13.98 24.46
C LEU A 566 -33.80 13.91 24.70
N CYS A 567 -34.22 13.35 25.84
CA CYS A 567 -35.61 13.26 26.29
C CYS A 567 -36.23 14.64 26.53
N SER A 568 -35.47 15.59 27.09
CA SER A 568 -35.93 16.95 27.37
C SER A 568 -36.06 17.84 26.12
N GLY A 569 -35.89 17.29 24.92
CA GLY A 569 -36.02 18.04 23.67
C GLY A 569 -34.79 18.86 23.28
N ALA A 570 -33.62 18.64 23.91
CA ALA A 570 -32.42 19.41 23.60
C ALA A 570 -32.05 19.32 22.12
N LYS A 571 -31.44 20.41 21.60
CA LYS A 571 -30.98 20.48 20.22
C LYS A 571 -29.81 19.54 20.02
N VAL A 572 -29.86 18.73 18.97
CA VAL A 572 -28.76 17.85 18.56
C VAL A 572 -28.09 18.45 17.33
N GLN A 573 -26.77 18.54 17.36
CA GLN A 573 -25.95 19.02 16.24
C GLN A 573 -24.80 18.04 16.01
N ILE A 574 -24.42 17.90 14.74
CA ILE A 574 -23.26 17.14 14.33
C ILE A 574 -22.29 18.08 13.63
N LYS A 575 -21.00 17.94 13.92
CA LYS A 575 -19.96 18.75 13.32
C LYS A 575 -18.81 17.86 12.86
N GLN A 576 -18.31 18.10 11.66
CA GLN A 576 -17.09 17.45 11.19
C GLN A 576 -15.88 18.13 11.85
N GLN A 577 -15.16 17.42 12.71
CA GLN A 577 -13.90 17.92 13.26
C GLN A 577 -12.73 17.64 12.30
N SER A 578 -12.55 16.38 11.92
CA SER A 578 -11.56 15.93 10.94
C SER A 578 -12.20 14.98 9.93
N SER A 579 -11.47 14.58 8.90
CA SER A 579 -11.99 13.61 7.91
C SER A 579 -12.45 12.28 8.53
N PHE A 580 -11.90 11.88 9.69
CA PHE A 580 -12.21 10.63 10.40
C PHE A 580 -12.86 10.84 11.78
N VAL A 581 -13.23 12.08 12.15
CA VAL A 581 -13.84 12.37 13.44
C VAL A 581 -15.09 13.23 13.26
N VAL A 582 -16.21 12.72 13.79
CA VAL A 582 -17.51 13.40 13.83
C VAL A 582 -17.85 13.72 15.28
N GLU A 583 -18.07 15.00 15.57
CA GLU A 583 -18.47 15.47 16.89
C GLU A 583 -19.99 15.52 16.98
N LEU A 584 -20.53 14.92 18.05
CA LEU A 584 -21.93 14.95 18.43
C LEU A 584 -22.12 15.93 19.61
N LEU A 585 -22.95 16.95 19.41
CA LEU A 585 -23.28 17.97 20.39
C LEU A 585 -24.78 17.90 20.75
N ILE A 586 -25.10 17.80 22.03
CA ILE A 586 -26.48 17.77 22.53
C ILE A 586 -26.65 18.86 23.60
N GLY A 587 -27.58 19.79 23.35
CA GLY A 587 -27.83 20.94 24.23
C GLY A 587 -26.92 22.13 23.97
N SER A 588 -26.90 23.09 24.90
CA SER A 588 -26.10 24.32 24.81
C SER A 588 -25.71 24.83 26.20
N GLY A 589 -24.53 25.43 26.32
CA GLY A 589 -24.04 25.99 27.59
C GLY A 589 -23.43 24.93 28.52
N PRO A 590 -23.33 25.19 29.84
CA PRO A 590 -22.65 24.30 30.80
C PRO A 590 -23.32 22.93 31.00
N SER A 591 -24.53 22.72 30.48
CA SER A 591 -25.28 21.46 30.51
C SER A 591 -25.28 20.73 29.15
N SER A 592 -24.34 21.01 28.25
CA SER A 592 -24.22 20.32 26.97
C SER A 592 -23.44 19.01 27.09
N PHE A 593 -23.83 18.00 26.31
CA PHE A 593 -23.05 16.80 26.08
C PHE A 593 -22.28 16.91 24.76
N GLN A 594 -21.00 16.57 24.78
CA GLN A 594 -20.12 16.55 23.62
C GLN A 594 -19.43 15.19 23.57
N GLN A 595 -19.40 14.60 22.38
CA GLN A 595 -18.68 13.36 22.14
C GLN A 595 -18.05 13.36 20.75
N ASP A 596 -16.78 13.00 20.68
CA ASP A 596 -16.09 12.72 19.43
C ASP A 596 -16.27 11.25 19.05
N ILE A 597 -16.66 11.03 17.80
CA ILE A 597 -16.90 9.72 17.21
C ILE A 597 -15.85 9.50 16.14
N GLU A 598 -14.90 8.62 16.40
CA GLU A 598 -13.96 8.14 15.41
C GLU A 598 -14.68 7.21 14.44
N VAL A 599 -14.66 7.57 13.15
CA VAL A 599 -15.32 6.79 12.10
C VAL A 599 -14.30 5.94 11.35
N PRO A 600 -14.63 4.69 11.00
CA PRO A 600 -13.69 3.77 10.35
C PRO A 600 -13.33 4.18 8.92
N LEU A 601 -14.21 4.95 8.27
CA LEU A 601 -14.06 5.47 6.92
C LEU A 601 -14.31 6.98 6.94
N PRO A 602 -13.63 7.78 6.12
CA PRO A 602 -13.85 9.20 6.12
C PRO A 602 -15.24 9.52 5.56
N LEU A 603 -15.98 10.41 6.23
CA LEU A 603 -17.36 10.74 5.88
C LEU A 603 -17.49 12.20 5.46
N ALA A 604 -18.38 12.47 4.51
CA ALA A 604 -18.79 13.85 4.20
C ALA A 604 -20.06 14.22 5.00
N VAL A 605 -19.89 14.56 6.29
CA VAL A 605 -21.01 14.78 7.25
C VAL A 605 -21.99 15.88 6.81
N ARG A 606 -21.56 16.87 6.02
CA ARG A 606 -22.48 17.91 5.51
C ARG A 606 -23.59 17.35 4.62
N ALA A 607 -23.38 16.21 3.98
CA ALA A 607 -24.36 15.51 3.17
C ALA A 607 -25.07 14.38 3.93
N SER A 608 -25.00 14.39 5.27
CA SER A 608 -25.57 13.34 6.11
C SER A 608 -27.06 13.55 6.41
N LYS A 609 -27.73 12.44 6.74
CA LYS A 609 -29.08 12.43 7.30
C LYS A 609 -28.97 12.12 8.79
N LEU A 610 -29.58 12.95 9.61
CA LEU A 610 -29.63 12.80 11.06
C LEU A 610 -31.03 12.37 11.49
N ARG A 611 -31.13 11.27 12.24
CA ARG A 611 -32.36 10.84 12.91
C ARG A 611 -32.13 10.75 14.41
N ILE A 612 -33.10 11.26 15.17
CA ILE A 612 -33.02 11.40 16.63
C ILE A 612 -34.17 10.63 17.24
N ALA A 613 -33.87 9.58 18.00
CA ALA A 613 -34.87 8.82 18.74
C ALA A 613 -34.84 9.24 20.21
N ARG A 614 -35.63 10.26 20.55
CA ARG A 614 -35.64 10.86 21.90
C ARG A 614 -36.06 9.87 22.98
N ALA A 615 -37.20 9.19 22.80
CA ALA A 615 -37.72 8.24 23.78
C ALA A 615 -36.81 7.02 24.01
N ALA A 616 -36.10 6.58 22.97
CA ALA A 616 -35.18 5.43 23.03
C ALA A 616 -33.72 5.85 23.25
N SER A 617 -33.44 7.15 23.46
CA SER A 617 -32.11 7.69 23.76
C SER A 617 -31.00 7.28 22.78
N TYR A 618 -31.23 7.40 21.47
CA TYR A 618 -30.17 7.16 20.47
C TYR A 618 -30.22 8.15 19.30
N VAL A 619 -29.07 8.29 18.63
CA VAL A 619 -28.88 9.12 17.43
C VAL A 619 -28.36 8.26 16.28
N GLU A 620 -28.90 8.47 15.09
CA GLU A 620 -28.50 7.80 13.85
C GLU A 620 -27.97 8.83 12.85
N ILE A 621 -26.81 8.55 12.26
CA ILE A 621 -26.16 9.39 11.25
C ILE A 621 -25.90 8.53 10.02
N THR A 622 -26.52 8.84 8.90
CA THR A 622 -26.19 8.21 7.61
C THR A 622 -25.43 9.21 6.76
N ALA A 623 -24.16 8.94 6.44
CA ALA A 623 -23.33 9.84 5.65
C ALA A 623 -22.63 9.10 4.50
N PRO A 624 -22.43 9.74 3.34
CA PRO A 624 -21.64 9.15 2.27
C PRO A 624 -20.16 9.08 2.65
N VAL A 625 -19.51 8.00 2.20
CA VAL A 625 -18.04 7.88 2.27
C VAL A 625 -17.42 8.99 1.41
N ALA A 626 -16.44 9.68 1.96
CA ALA A 626 -15.80 10.84 1.33
C ALA A 626 -15.07 10.45 0.05
N SER A 627 -15.26 11.23 -1.01
CA SER A 627 -14.50 11.08 -2.25
C SER A 627 -13.13 11.76 -2.16
N ASN A 628 -12.19 11.35 -3.02
CA ASN A 628 -10.86 11.99 -3.09
C ASN A 628 -10.92 13.48 -3.42
N ALA A 629 -11.88 13.90 -4.25
CA ALA A 629 -12.15 15.31 -4.55
C ALA A 629 -12.77 16.08 -3.37
N TRP A 630 -13.45 15.39 -2.45
CA TRP A 630 -13.86 16.01 -1.19
C TRP A 630 -12.64 16.17 -0.26
N LEU A 631 -11.81 15.13 -0.15
CA LEU A 631 -10.62 15.13 0.70
C LEU A 631 -9.57 16.15 0.24
N SER A 632 -9.43 16.42 -1.07
CA SER A 632 -8.48 17.45 -1.56
C SER A 632 -8.80 18.88 -1.11
N ARG A 633 -10.04 19.13 -0.68
CA ARG A 633 -10.49 20.42 -0.13
C ARG A 633 -10.31 20.51 1.38
N ARG A 634 -9.76 19.48 2.02
CA ARG A 634 -9.57 19.41 3.47
C ARG A 634 -8.13 19.83 3.82
N PRO A 635 -7.96 20.86 4.67
CA PRO A 635 -6.64 21.33 5.10
C PRO A 635 -5.74 20.24 5.70
N GLU A 636 -6.33 19.29 6.42
CA GLU A 636 -5.61 18.23 7.13
C GLU A 636 -5.22 17.01 6.26
N SER A 637 -5.65 16.98 4.98
CA SER A 637 -5.61 15.76 4.17
C SER A 637 -4.24 15.36 3.61
N ALA A 638 -3.25 16.26 3.58
CA ALA A 638 -1.94 15.95 2.99
C ALA A 638 -1.11 15.03 3.91
N PHE A 639 -0.93 15.46 5.16
CA PHE A 639 -0.19 14.74 6.20
C PHE A 639 -1.01 14.66 7.48
N PRO A 640 -1.93 13.68 7.59
CA PRO A 640 -2.65 13.45 8.82
C PRO A 640 -1.68 13.11 9.96
N ILE A 641 -1.97 13.64 11.15
CA ILE A 641 -1.23 13.39 12.38
C ILE A 641 -2.25 13.07 13.46
N SER A 642 -2.01 12.00 14.21
CA SER A 642 -2.83 11.63 15.35
C SER A 642 -2.09 11.92 16.65
N LEU A 643 -2.83 12.27 17.71
CA LEU A 643 -2.30 12.33 19.07
C LEU A 643 -2.66 11.04 19.79
N ARG A 644 -1.65 10.29 20.24
CA ARG A 644 -1.86 9.10 21.07
C ARG A 644 -1.27 9.32 22.43
N SER A 645 -2.12 9.38 23.45
CA SER A 645 -1.69 9.66 24.83
C SER A 645 -0.87 10.95 24.97
N GLY A 646 -1.13 11.95 24.11
CA GLY A 646 -0.39 13.22 24.07
C GLY A 646 0.80 13.25 23.11
N ASP A 647 1.18 12.12 22.51
CA ASP A 647 2.29 12.05 21.56
C ASP A 647 1.84 12.17 20.09
N PRO A 648 2.42 13.09 19.31
CA PRO A 648 2.19 13.16 17.87
C PRO A 648 2.76 11.96 17.12
N ILE A 649 1.90 11.29 16.34
CA ILE A 649 2.29 10.19 15.47
C ILE A 649 2.02 10.58 14.01
N LEU A 650 3.09 10.62 13.23
CA LEU A 650 3.03 10.88 11.79
C LEU A 650 2.45 9.68 11.05
N ASP A 651 1.33 9.88 10.35
CA ASP A 651 0.67 8.75 9.70
C ASP A 651 1.36 8.27 8.42
N ARG A 652 2.18 9.10 7.80
CA ARG A 652 2.87 8.75 6.54
C ARG A 652 4.27 9.27 6.41
N LEU A 653 4.51 10.40 7.06
CA LEU A 653 5.71 11.17 6.85
C LEU A 653 6.82 10.51 7.67
N PRO A 654 7.82 9.88 7.05
CA PRO A 654 8.86 9.18 7.80
C PRO A 654 9.72 10.19 8.55
N TYR A 655 9.99 9.90 9.82
CA TYR A 655 10.95 10.66 10.61
C TYR A 655 12.32 10.65 9.93
N VAL A 656 13.01 11.78 9.98
CA VAL A 656 14.30 11.95 9.31
C VAL A 656 15.31 12.61 10.24
N HIS A 657 16.49 12.02 10.31
CA HIS A 657 17.62 12.57 11.06
C HIS A 657 18.43 13.47 10.13
N LEU A 658 18.17 14.78 10.21
CA LEU A 658 18.61 15.77 9.22
C LEU A 658 20.14 15.91 9.17
N ASP A 659 20.84 15.65 10.27
CA ASP A 659 22.29 15.86 10.38
C ASP A 659 23.12 14.75 9.73
N CYS A 660 22.51 13.61 9.37
CA CYS A 660 23.17 12.53 8.63
C CYS A 660 22.93 12.57 7.11
N LEU A 661 22.12 13.50 6.62
CA LEU A 661 21.78 13.56 5.19
C LEU A 661 22.86 14.29 4.37
N PRO A 662 23.13 13.86 3.13
CA PRO A 662 24.01 14.59 2.23
C PRO A 662 23.47 16.00 1.94
N ILE A 663 24.32 17.01 2.06
CA ILE A 663 24.03 18.42 1.83
C ILE A 663 24.36 18.78 0.38
N LEU A 664 23.38 19.35 -0.31
CA LEU A 664 23.52 19.83 -1.70
C LEU A 664 24.23 21.19 -1.74
N ASP A 665 25.10 21.36 -2.73
CA ASP A 665 25.78 22.62 -3.01
C ASP A 665 24.99 23.39 -4.07
N THR A 666 24.29 24.44 -3.64
CA THR A 666 23.36 25.23 -4.48
C THR A 666 24.03 26.41 -5.18
N ARG A 667 25.35 26.53 -5.11
CA ARG A 667 26.11 27.64 -5.76
C ARG A 667 26.18 27.52 -7.28
N ASP A 668 26.11 26.29 -7.78
CA ASP A 668 26.09 25.98 -9.21
C ASP A 668 24.66 25.61 -9.62
N VAL A 669 23.97 26.58 -10.24
CA VAL A 669 22.56 26.45 -10.59
C VAL A 669 22.35 25.47 -11.76
N GLU A 670 23.32 25.36 -12.66
CA GLU A 670 23.26 24.43 -13.81
C GLU A 670 23.29 22.98 -13.30
N MET A 671 24.20 22.67 -12.38
CA MET A 671 24.28 21.34 -11.75
C MET A 671 23.04 20.97 -10.91
N MET A 672 22.18 21.93 -10.60
CA MET A 672 20.94 21.73 -9.84
C MET A 672 19.71 21.54 -10.74
N GLU A 673 19.83 21.66 -12.07
CA GLU A 673 18.68 21.71 -12.99
C GLU A 673 17.74 20.49 -12.88
N TRP A 674 18.30 19.31 -12.60
CA TRP A 674 17.55 18.07 -12.35
C TRP A 674 16.47 18.22 -11.28
N LEU A 675 16.66 19.13 -10.32
CA LEU A 675 15.72 19.38 -9.23
C LEU A 675 14.39 19.94 -9.73
N ASN A 676 14.39 20.74 -10.80
CA ASN A 676 13.15 21.31 -11.34
C ASN A 676 12.21 20.20 -11.83
N ALA A 677 12.72 19.25 -12.62
CA ALA A 677 11.94 18.12 -13.09
C ALA A 677 11.56 17.18 -11.92
N HIS A 678 12.48 16.98 -10.98
CA HIS A 678 12.25 16.14 -9.80
C HIS A 678 11.12 16.67 -8.89
N VAL A 679 11.13 17.98 -8.57
CA VAL A 679 10.07 18.61 -7.75
C VAL A 679 8.82 18.88 -8.59
N GLY A 680 8.95 19.12 -9.90
CA GLY A 680 7.81 19.19 -10.83
C GLY A 680 7.00 17.88 -10.88
N SER A 681 7.62 16.73 -10.64
CA SER A 681 6.92 15.45 -10.54
C SER A 681 5.97 15.31 -9.33
N MET A 682 5.89 16.32 -8.45
CA MET A 682 4.86 16.39 -7.39
C MET A 682 3.43 16.45 -7.97
N PHE A 683 3.26 17.06 -9.14
CA PHE A 683 1.95 17.28 -9.74
C PHE A 683 1.49 16.04 -10.52
N SER A 684 0.25 15.65 -10.30
CA SER A 684 -0.46 14.61 -11.06
C SER A 684 -0.84 15.09 -12.47
N ALA A 685 -1.29 14.17 -13.33
CA ALA A 685 -1.84 14.52 -14.65
C ALA A 685 -2.98 15.56 -14.59
N ARG A 686 -3.87 15.45 -13.57
CA ARG A 686 -4.94 16.43 -13.36
C ARG A 686 -4.37 17.81 -13.00
N GLU A 687 -3.44 17.84 -12.05
CA GLU A 687 -2.84 19.09 -11.56
C GLU A 687 -1.93 19.76 -12.60
N ALA A 688 -1.23 18.99 -13.43
CA ALA A 688 -0.40 19.51 -14.53
C ALA A 688 -1.24 20.26 -15.57
N LYS A 689 -2.44 19.76 -15.91
CA LYS A 689 -3.38 20.46 -16.80
C LYS A 689 -3.79 21.82 -16.26
N HIS A 690 -3.97 21.95 -14.93
CA HIS A 690 -4.23 23.26 -14.33
C HIS A 690 -3.02 24.19 -14.50
N PHE A 691 -1.80 23.69 -14.28
CA PHE A 691 -0.58 24.47 -14.43
C PHE A 691 -0.43 25.06 -15.85
N GLU A 692 -0.64 24.25 -16.89
CA GLU A 692 -0.59 24.70 -18.30
C GLU A 692 -1.65 25.76 -18.63
N GLN A 693 -2.87 25.59 -18.09
CA GLN A 693 -3.95 26.56 -18.27
C GLN A 693 -3.62 27.89 -17.57
N PHE A 694 -3.04 27.86 -16.37
CA PHE A 694 -2.67 29.07 -15.62
C PHE A 694 -1.48 29.83 -16.23
N GLU A 695 -0.49 29.15 -16.83
CA GLU A 695 0.59 29.83 -17.57
C GLU A 695 0.06 30.60 -18.79
N GLN A 696 -1.01 30.13 -19.44
CA GLN A 696 -1.62 30.81 -20.58
C GLN A 696 -2.41 32.07 -20.19
N PHE A 697 -2.84 32.19 -18.92
CA PHE A 697 -3.66 33.29 -18.41
C PHE A 697 -2.97 34.17 -17.34
N ALA A 698 -1.63 34.17 -17.29
CA ALA A 698 -0.82 34.81 -16.23
C ALA A 698 -0.92 36.36 -16.15
N THR A 699 -2.10 36.86 -15.77
CA THR A 699 -2.36 38.21 -15.25
C THR A 699 -3.18 38.20 -13.95
N SER A 700 -3.55 37.04 -13.41
CA SER A 700 -4.22 36.96 -12.10
C SER A 700 -3.74 35.75 -11.31
N GLY A 701 -3.21 35.96 -10.11
CA GLY A 701 -2.81 34.92 -9.15
C GLY A 701 -4.01 34.14 -8.61
N GLY A 702 -4.62 33.30 -9.45
CA GLY A 702 -5.78 32.50 -9.08
C GLY A 702 -5.39 31.35 -8.17
N THR A 703 -5.98 31.31 -6.97
CA THR A 703 -6.01 30.10 -6.13
C THR A 703 -7.08 29.16 -6.68
N THR A 704 -6.82 27.85 -6.64
CA THR A 704 -7.85 26.84 -6.95
C THR A 704 -8.54 26.38 -5.66
N ASP A 705 -9.72 25.79 -5.78
CA ASP A 705 -10.36 25.10 -4.64
C ASP A 705 -9.57 23.87 -4.17
N ASP A 706 -8.63 23.36 -4.98
CA ASP A 706 -7.79 22.21 -4.62
C ASP A 706 -6.63 22.66 -3.72
N LEU A 707 -6.83 22.50 -2.40
CA LEU A 707 -5.82 22.88 -1.41
C LEU A 707 -4.52 22.08 -1.57
N ARG A 708 -4.55 20.86 -2.12
CA ARG A 708 -3.34 20.08 -2.37
C ARG A 708 -2.50 20.72 -3.47
N TYR A 709 -3.15 21.12 -4.56
CA TYR A 709 -2.48 21.83 -5.65
C TYR A 709 -1.84 23.12 -5.15
N ASN A 710 -2.60 23.94 -4.42
CA ASN A 710 -2.10 25.20 -3.86
C ASN A 710 -0.89 24.97 -2.94
N LEU A 711 -0.93 23.94 -2.07
CA LEU A 711 0.20 23.55 -1.23
C LEU A 711 1.44 23.14 -2.03
N LYS A 712 1.25 22.31 -3.07
CA LYS A 712 2.34 21.88 -3.95
C LYS A 712 3.00 23.06 -4.68
N THR A 713 2.23 24.06 -5.10
CA THR A 713 2.76 25.28 -5.71
C THR A 713 3.65 26.07 -4.73
N ILE A 714 3.21 26.24 -3.48
CA ILE A 714 4.02 26.88 -2.43
C ILE A 714 5.32 26.09 -2.21
N LEU A 715 5.23 24.76 -2.09
CA LEU A 715 6.40 23.90 -1.88
C LEU A 715 7.37 23.91 -3.05
N LEU A 716 6.86 23.90 -4.28
CA LEU A 716 7.65 24.03 -5.49
C LEU A 716 8.46 25.33 -5.43
N ASP A 717 7.82 26.45 -5.14
CA ASP A 717 8.50 27.74 -5.05
C ASP A 717 9.52 27.78 -3.91
N VAL A 718 9.16 27.30 -2.70
CA VAL A 718 10.10 27.21 -1.56
C VAL A 718 11.37 26.43 -1.95
N LEU A 719 11.21 25.26 -2.56
CA LEU A 719 12.33 24.38 -2.91
C LEU A 719 13.15 24.93 -4.07
N ARG A 720 12.51 25.49 -5.11
CA ARG A 720 13.20 26.13 -6.24
C ARG A 720 14.01 27.35 -5.81
N ASN A 721 13.45 28.18 -4.93
CA ASN A 721 14.17 29.34 -4.39
C ASN A 721 15.37 28.91 -3.52
N ALA A 722 15.20 27.87 -2.70
CA ALA A 722 16.31 27.30 -1.90
C ALA A 722 17.44 26.74 -2.77
N ALA A 723 17.13 26.25 -3.97
CA ALA A 723 18.10 25.76 -4.95
C ALA A 723 18.69 26.86 -5.85
N GLY A 724 18.26 28.12 -5.70
CA GLY A 724 18.81 29.26 -6.45
C GLY A 724 18.09 29.60 -7.76
N PHE A 725 16.98 28.92 -8.12
CA PHE A 725 16.21 29.18 -9.34
C PHE A 725 15.29 30.42 -9.27
N GLY A 726 15.25 31.10 -8.13
CA GLY A 726 14.39 32.26 -7.89
C GLY A 726 14.78 33.52 -8.66
N VAL A 727 13.85 34.48 -8.75
CA VAL A 727 14.08 35.82 -9.34
C VAL A 727 15.16 36.61 -8.59
N ARG A 728 15.44 36.24 -7.33
CA ARG A 728 16.51 36.79 -6.50
C ARG A 728 17.42 35.66 -6.04
N PRO A 729 18.76 35.86 -5.97
CA PRO A 729 19.66 34.87 -5.41
C PRO A 729 19.29 34.61 -3.93
N SER A 730 18.83 33.38 -3.66
CA SER A 730 18.64 32.73 -2.35
C SER A 730 18.13 33.65 -1.21
N PRO A 731 16.81 33.93 -1.14
CA PRO A 731 16.24 34.64 -0.01
C PRO A 731 16.47 33.85 1.28
N GLN A 732 17.27 34.38 2.21
CA GLN A 732 17.50 33.76 3.53
C GLN A 732 16.23 33.69 4.38
N ILE A 733 15.23 34.52 4.09
CA ILE A 733 14.00 34.64 4.89
C ILE A 733 12.78 34.64 3.97
N VAL A 734 11.83 33.75 4.25
CA VAL A 734 10.59 33.59 3.49
C VAL A 734 9.40 33.75 4.44
N ALA A 735 8.51 34.70 4.15
CA ALA A 735 7.28 34.94 4.89
C ALA A 735 6.10 34.22 4.23
N VAL A 736 5.36 33.44 5.01
CA VAL A 736 4.18 32.69 4.56
C VAL A 736 3.00 33.06 5.45
N GLY A 737 1.95 33.66 4.88
CA GLY A 737 0.80 34.09 5.67
C GLY A 737 -0.40 34.53 4.84
N SER A 738 -1.46 34.93 5.54
CA SER A 738 -2.65 35.50 4.93
C SER A 738 -2.67 36.99 5.28
N GLY A 739 -2.17 37.82 4.36
CA GLY A 739 -1.98 39.25 4.52
C GLY A 739 -0.52 39.71 4.74
N PRO A 740 -0.29 41.04 4.79
CA PRO A 740 1.05 41.63 4.79
C PRO A 740 1.93 41.20 5.98
N PRO A 741 3.26 41.02 5.80
CA PRO A 741 4.19 40.62 6.87
C PRO A 741 4.12 41.50 8.12
N GLU A 742 3.84 42.79 7.98
CA GLU A 742 3.82 43.76 9.10
C GLU A 742 2.70 43.48 10.11
N THR A 743 1.65 42.75 9.70
CA THR A 743 0.51 42.39 10.56
C THR A 743 0.89 41.41 11.67
N GLY A 744 2.03 40.72 11.56
CA GLY A 744 2.44 39.66 12.49
C GLY A 744 1.64 38.36 12.35
N GLN A 745 0.82 38.24 11.30
CA GLN A 745 0.00 37.07 11.01
C GLN A 745 0.71 35.98 10.19
N ASN A 746 1.90 36.31 9.69
CA ASN A 746 2.75 35.44 8.87
C ASN A 746 3.60 34.51 9.76
N MET A 747 4.03 33.38 9.21
CA MET A 747 5.18 32.62 9.71
C MET A 747 6.41 32.99 8.88
N PHE A 748 7.60 32.93 9.50
CA PHE A 748 8.86 33.18 8.79
C PHE A 748 9.72 31.92 8.78
N LEU A 749 10.06 31.45 7.59
CA LEU A 749 11.08 30.44 7.37
C LEU A 749 12.44 31.14 7.17
N LEU A 750 13.45 30.67 7.88
CA LEU A 750 14.84 31.06 7.78
C LEU A 750 15.58 29.91 7.10
N VAL A 751 16.05 30.16 5.88
CA VAL A 751 16.65 29.15 5.00
C VAL A 751 18.14 29.42 4.90
N SER A 752 18.93 28.46 5.38
CA SER A 752 20.39 28.51 5.27
C SER A 752 20.87 28.17 3.86
N ALA A 753 22.08 28.62 3.50
CA ALA A 753 22.77 28.13 2.30
C ALA A 753 23.00 26.61 2.30
N ARG A 754 22.90 25.95 3.46
CA ARG A 754 23.10 24.50 3.65
C ARG A 754 21.79 23.74 3.89
N ALA A 755 20.66 24.38 3.62
CA ALA A 755 19.35 23.85 3.96
C ALA A 755 18.91 22.67 3.10
N LEU A 756 19.32 22.61 1.82
CA LEU A 756 18.84 21.57 0.91
C LEU A 756 19.67 20.29 1.02
N LYS A 757 19.00 19.17 1.30
CA LYS A 757 19.63 17.87 1.56
C LYS A 757 18.97 16.76 0.75
N LEU A 758 19.72 15.70 0.45
CA LEU A 758 19.20 14.48 -0.18
C LEU A 758 18.53 13.58 0.86
N ASP A 759 17.22 13.38 0.76
CA ASP A 759 16.50 12.34 1.50
C ASP A 759 16.58 11.03 0.71
N LEU A 760 17.67 10.31 0.92
CA LEU A 760 17.98 9.07 0.21
C LEU A 760 16.92 7.98 0.44
N SER A 761 16.31 7.92 1.63
CA SER A 761 15.32 6.88 1.96
C SER A 761 14.01 7.09 1.20
N SER A 762 13.61 8.34 1.03
CA SER A 762 12.42 8.73 0.27
C SER A 762 12.68 8.90 -1.23
N LEU A 763 13.93 8.70 -1.70
CA LEU A 763 14.37 9.04 -3.06
C LEU A 763 13.97 10.48 -3.44
N SER A 764 14.14 11.42 -2.52
CA SER A 764 13.69 12.81 -2.69
C SER A 764 14.69 13.79 -2.07
N VAL A 765 14.27 15.05 -1.93
CA VAL A 765 15.00 16.11 -1.23
C VAL A 765 14.23 16.56 0.01
N VAL A 766 14.96 17.14 0.96
CA VAL A 766 14.39 17.80 2.14
C VAL A 766 15.07 19.14 2.36
N LEU A 767 14.30 20.13 2.78
CA LEU A 767 14.75 21.44 3.18
C LEU A 767 14.77 21.52 4.71
N ASP A 768 15.97 21.62 5.27
CA ASP A 768 16.27 21.86 6.68
C ASP A 768 16.25 23.36 6.97
N ALA A 769 15.16 23.84 7.57
CA ALA A 769 14.96 25.26 7.84
C ALA A 769 14.65 25.53 9.32
N ALA A 770 14.86 26.76 9.74
CA ALA A 770 14.36 27.26 11.02
C ALA A 770 13.07 28.06 10.78
N MET A 771 12.06 27.89 11.63
CA MET A 771 10.78 28.58 11.50
C MET A 771 10.46 29.38 12.75
N VAL A 772 10.05 30.64 12.59
CA VAL A 772 9.37 31.41 13.63
C VAL A 772 7.85 31.17 13.50
N PRO A 773 7.23 30.37 14.39
CA PRO A 773 5.83 29.98 14.25
C PRO A 773 4.84 31.09 14.62
N ALA A 774 5.21 32.00 15.52
CA ALA A 774 4.34 33.09 15.98
C ALA A 774 5.15 34.39 16.17
N PRO A 775 5.40 35.16 15.08
CA PRO A 775 6.23 36.36 15.13
C PRO A 775 5.69 37.47 16.03
N ILE A 776 4.40 37.44 16.34
CA ILE A 776 3.78 38.36 17.31
C ILE A 776 4.37 38.22 18.72
N LEU A 777 4.94 37.05 19.06
CA LEU A 777 5.60 36.79 20.33
C LEU A 777 7.07 37.28 20.37
N LEU A 778 7.61 37.76 19.24
CA LEU A 778 8.97 38.27 19.18
C LEU A 778 9.09 39.64 19.89
N PRO A 779 10.19 39.88 20.61
CA PRO A 779 10.56 41.22 21.04
C PRO A 779 10.58 42.21 19.86
N ARG A 780 10.06 43.43 20.07
CA ARG A 780 9.94 44.46 19.02
C ARG A 780 11.25 44.68 18.21
N PRO A 781 12.46 44.74 18.82
CA PRO A 781 13.70 44.89 18.05
C PRO A 781 13.97 43.73 17.09
N LEU A 782 13.71 42.49 17.52
CA LEU A 782 13.90 41.31 16.66
C LEU A 782 12.88 41.25 15.54
N ARG A 783 11.62 41.61 15.82
CA ARG A 783 10.58 41.68 14.79
C ARG A 783 10.92 42.71 13.71
N ILE A 784 11.47 43.87 14.09
CA ILE A 784 11.92 44.89 13.14
C ILE A 784 13.08 44.36 12.29
N LYS A 785 14.10 43.74 12.91
CA LYS A 785 15.24 43.14 12.18
C LYS A 785 14.78 42.09 11.17
N LEU A 786 13.84 41.22 11.58
CA LEU A 786 13.26 40.17 10.74
C LEU A 786 12.55 40.78 9.52
N LEU A 787 11.69 41.77 9.73
CA LEU A 787 10.97 42.47 8.66
C LEU A 787 11.90 43.22 7.71
N GLN A 788 12.95 43.86 8.23
CA GLN A 788 13.94 44.57 7.40
C GLN A 788 14.70 43.60 6.49
N HIS A 789 15.13 42.45 7.02
CA HIS A 789 15.81 41.43 6.22
C HIS A 789 14.86 40.78 5.20
N SER A 790 13.59 40.54 5.57
CA SER A 790 12.60 40.02 4.63
C SER A 790 12.22 41.03 3.53
N ALA A 791 12.19 42.33 3.82
CA ALA A 791 11.88 43.35 2.80
C ALA A 791 13.03 43.54 1.80
N GLY A 792 14.29 43.45 2.26
CA GLY A 792 15.47 43.58 1.42
C GLY A 792 15.82 42.32 0.61
N MET A 793 15.57 41.14 1.17
CA MET A 793 16.02 39.85 0.62
C MET A 793 14.99 38.71 0.67
N GLY A 794 13.73 38.93 1.06
CA GLY A 794 12.75 37.86 1.25
C GLY A 794 11.63 37.76 0.21
N ILE A 795 10.85 36.69 0.31
CA ILE A 795 9.60 36.45 -0.43
C ILE A 795 8.45 36.48 0.57
N ALA A 796 7.34 37.16 0.23
CA ALA A 796 6.11 37.13 1.01
C ALA A 796 4.99 36.56 0.14
N TRP A 797 4.45 35.40 0.53
CA TRP A 797 3.24 34.86 -0.08
C TRP A 797 2.02 35.29 0.70
N ASP A 798 1.15 36.04 0.03
CA ASP A 798 -0.21 36.28 0.50
C ASP A 798 -1.09 35.13 -0.01
N ILE A 799 -1.40 34.20 0.88
CA ILE A 799 -2.21 33.03 0.57
C ILE A 799 -3.59 33.12 1.21
N GLU A 800 -4.57 32.63 0.45
CA GLU A 800 -5.95 32.51 0.90
C GLU A 800 -6.02 31.74 2.24
N GLN A 801 -6.92 32.15 3.12
CA GLN A 801 -7.04 31.61 4.47
C GLN A 801 -7.17 30.07 4.50
N ALA A 802 -7.89 29.46 3.55
CA ALA A 802 -8.02 28.01 3.47
C ALA A 802 -6.68 27.30 3.18
N THR A 803 -5.90 27.84 2.24
CA THR A 803 -4.54 27.38 1.90
C THR A 803 -3.59 27.60 3.09
N PHE A 804 -3.68 28.72 3.80
CA PHE A 804 -2.88 28.97 4.99
C PHE A 804 -3.17 27.96 6.12
N ARG A 805 -4.43 27.56 6.31
CA ARG A 805 -4.78 26.47 7.25
C ARG A 805 -4.14 25.16 6.83
N ALA A 806 -4.19 24.81 5.54
CA ALA A 806 -3.56 23.60 5.01
C ALA A 806 -2.04 23.62 5.22
N TRP A 807 -1.43 24.80 5.05
CA TRP A 807 -0.01 25.01 5.32
C TRP A 807 0.35 24.79 6.79
N ASN A 808 -0.46 25.27 7.73
CA ASN A 808 -0.27 25.02 9.17
C ASN A 808 -0.30 23.51 9.52
N HIS A 809 -1.19 22.74 8.89
CA HIS A 809 -1.19 21.28 9.05
C HIS A 809 0.09 20.63 8.52
N ALA A 810 0.53 21.01 7.31
CA ALA A 810 1.74 20.47 6.70
C ALA A 810 3.00 20.82 7.52
N VAL A 811 3.11 22.07 7.98
CA VAL A 811 4.22 22.54 8.81
C VAL A 811 4.31 21.79 10.14
N ALA A 812 3.17 21.53 10.81
CA ALA A 812 3.19 20.73 12.02
C ALA A 812 3.76 19.32 11.76
N ALA A 813 3.41 18.71 10.62
CA ALA A 813 3.99 17.43 10.21
C ALA A 813 5.49 17.54 9.94
N PHE A 814 5.94 18.60 9.25
CA PHE A 814 7.36 18.83 8.94
C PHE A 814 8.22 19.11 10.18
N VAL A 815 7.68 19.73 11.22
CA VAL A 815 8.37 19.92 12.50
C VAL A 815 8.54 18.58 13.22
N GLU A 816 7.47 17.80 13.34
CA GLU A 816 7.55 16.48 13.97
C GLU A 816 8.43 15.51 13.15
N ARG A 817 8.49 15.66 11.83
CA ARG A 817 9.33 14.83 10.95
C ARG A 817 10.82 14.92 11.30
N GLY A 818 11.30 16.13 11.57
CA GLY A 818 12.71 16.41 11.89
C GLY A 818 13.04 16.28 13.38
N ARG A 819 12.12 15.76 14.20
CA ARG A 819 12.29 15.68 15.65
C ARG A 819 13.17 14.50 16.05
N GLU A 820 14.13 14.78 16.94
CA GLU A 820 15.10 13.79 17.45
C GLU A 820 15.09 13.68 18.97
N TRP A 821 14.14 14.35 19.63
CA TRP A 821 13.98 14.41 21.08
C TRP A 821 12.51 14.19 21.46
N GLU A 822 12.27 13.69 22.66
CA GLU A 822 10.93 13.44 23.16
C GLU A 822 10.21 14.74 23.57
N HIS A 823 8.87 14.69 23.57
CA HIS A 823 8.06 15.75 24.13
C HIS A 823 8.17 15.76 25.65
N GLY A 824 8.18 16.95 26.27
CA GLY A 824 8.24 17.08 27.72
C GLY A 824 6.86 16.86 28.37
N PRO A 825 6.80 16.63 29.70
CA PRO A 825 5.54 16.43 30.42
C PRO A 825 4.62 17.67 30.40
N GLY A 826 5.17 18.86 30.15
CA GLY A 826 4.40 20.10 29.98
C GLY A 826 4.06 20.43 28.52
N CYS A 827 4.18 19.48 27.60
CA CYS A 827 3.87 19.70 26.18
C CYS A 827 2.39 20.04 25.99
N GLU A 828 2.12 21.02 25.15
CA GLU A 828 0.76 21.46 24.83
C GLU A 828 -0.09 20.36 24.18
N TYR A 829 0.55 19.39 23.51
CA TYR A 829 -0.13 18.22 22.93
C TYR A 829 -0.65 17.22 23.97
N ALA A 830 -0.10 17.24 25.19
CA ALA A 830 -0.56 16.38 26.28
C ALA A 830 -1.78 16.94 27.03
N ALA A 831 -2.18 18.19 26.75
CA ALA A 831 -3.33 18.81 27.39
C ALA A 831 -4.64 18.13 26.98
N THR A 832 -5.61 18.08 27.88
CA THR A 832 -6.95 17.54 27.59
C THR A 832 -7.63 18.36 26.49
N GLY A 833 -8.08 17.69 25.42
CA GLY A 833 -8.69 18.34 24.26
C GLY A 833 -7.68 19.03 23.32
N ALA A 834 -6.37 18.77 23.49
CA ALA A 834 -5.36 19.24 22.56
C ALA A 834 -5.56 18.64 21.16
N SER A 835 -5.08 19.38 20.16
CA SER A 835 -5.08 18.97 18.76
C SER A 835 -3.72 19.24 18.14
N ILE A 836 -3.48 18.64 16.98
CA ILE A 836 -2.33 18.95 16.16
C ILE A 836 -2.80 19.30 14.74
N PRO A 837 -2.44 20.48 14.21
CA PRO A 837 -1.70 21.58 14.83
C PRO A 837 -2.45 22.20 16.03
N LEU A 838 -1.71 22.84 16.95
CA LEU A 838 -2.29 23.53 18.13
C LEU A 838 -3.26 24.65 17.73
N SER A 839 -2.97 25.31 16.61
CA SER A 839 -3.84 26.32 16.03
C SER A 839 -3.65 26.39 14.52
N VAL A 840 -4.73 26.71 13.81
CA VAL A 840 -4.71 27.04 12.38
C VAL A 840 -5.07 28.51 12.14
N GLU A 841 -5.18 29.30 13.22
CA GLU A 841 -5.51 30.72 13.16
C GLU A 841 -4.26 31.56 12.88
N ALA A 842 -4.45 32.63 12.12
CA ALA A 842 -3.37 33.56 11.77
C ALA A 842 -2.74 34.20 13.03
N GLY A 843 -1.41 34.23 13.07
CA GLY A 843 -0.63 34.79 14.19
C GLY A 843 -0.50 33.90 15.43
N LYS A 844 -1.14 32.73 15.47
CA LYS A 844 -0.96 31.72 16.53
C LYS A 844 0.00 30.62 16.09
N SER A 845 0.72 30.02 17.04
CA SER A 845 1.64 28.92 16.75
C SER A 845 0.87 27.65 16.39
N PRO A 846 1.17 26.99 15.24
CA PRO A 846 0.60 25.67 14.92
C PRO A 846 1.29 24.52 15.67
N VAL A 847 2.44 24.78 16.29
CA VAL A 847 3.31 23.75 16.88
C VAL A 847 3.58 23.97 18.36
N CYS A 848 3.88 22.89 19.09
CA CYS A 848 4.27 22.92 20.49
C CYS A 848 5.58 23.71 20.73
N SER A 849 5.70 24.25 21.95
CA SER A 849 6.91 24.96 22.37
C SER A 849 8.10 24.05 22.66
N CYS A 850 7.89 22.73 22.75
CA CYS A 850 8.94 21.74 23.06
C CYS A 850 10.12 21.73 22.05
N GLY A 851 9.93 22.26 20.84
CA GLY A 851 10.97 22.38 19.81
C GLY A 851 11.71 23.72 19.78
N LEU A 852 11.31 24.70 20.58
CA LEU A 852 11.89 26.05 20.51
C LEU A 852 13.36 26.07 20.93
N GLY A 853 14.22 26.68 20.10
CA GLY A 853 15.65 26.85 20.39
C GLY A 853 16.50 25.60 20.23
N LYS A 854 15.95 24.48 19.73
CA LYS A 854 16.68 23.22 19.54
C LYS A 854 17.28 23.14 18.14
N PHE A 855 18.56 23.51 18.04
CA PHE A 855 19.34 23.48 16.80
C PHE A 855 20.77 23.00 17.07
N PRO A 856 21.45 22.43 16.06
CA PRO A 856 22.90 22.23 16.10
C PRO A 856 23.66 23.54 16.38
N GLU A 857 24.87 23.41 16.93
CA GLU A 857 25.79 24.56 17.05
C GLU A 857 26.10 25.15 15.67
N ASP A 858 26.20 26.48 15.58
CA ASP A 858 26.46 27.21 14.34
C ASP A 858 25.52 26.83 13.18
N TYR A 859 24.22 26.65 13.46
CA TYR A 859 23.21 26.29 12.46
C TYR A 859 23.06 27.33 11.31
N MET A 860 23.06 28.63 11.63
CA MET A 860 22.96 29.73 10.63
C MET A 860 23.93 30.89 10.97
N PRO A 861 25.24 30.71 10.80
CA PRO A 861 26.24 31.74 11.09
C PRO A 861 26.13 32.97 10.18
N GLU A 862 25.55 32.82 8.99
CA GLU A 862 25.36 33.87 7.99
C GLU A 862 24.31 34.91 8.41
N LEU A 863 23.43 34.59 9.36
CA LEU A 863 22.39 35.49 9.84
C LEU A 863 22.87 36.24 11.09
N PRO A 864 23.14 37.57 11.04
CA PRO A 864 23.83 38.28 12.11
C PRO A 864 23.12 38.26 13.48
N PHE A 865 21.81 38.05 13.49
CA PHE A 865 20.98 37.99 14.70
C PHE A 865 20.47 36.57 15.02
N TRP A 866 21.07 35.53 14.40
CA TRP A 866 20.68 34.13 14.61
C TRP A 866 20.63 33.75 16.08
N LYS A 867 21.70 34.03 16.84
CA LYS A 867 21.79 33.70 18.27
C LYS A 867 20.64 34.31 19.09
N ASP A 868 20.15 35.49 18.71
CA ASP A 868 19.06 36.15 19.41
C ASP A 868 17.69 35.57 19.04
N ILE A 869 17.49 35.17 17.78
CA ILE A 869 16.20 34.69 17.26
C ILE A 869 16.01 33.17 17.38
N ALA A 870 17.08 32.39 17.45
CA ALA A 870 17.05 30.92 17.47
C ALA A 870 16.14 30.36 18.58
N LYS A 871 16.13 31.00 19.77
CA LYS A 871 15.25 30.62 20.90
C LYS A 871 13.74 30.76 20.64
N TYR A 872 13.36 31.46 19.58
CA TYR A 872 11.98 31.61 19.11
C TYR A 872 11.70 30.78 17.85
N CYS A 873 12.65 29.98 17.41
CA CYS A 873 12.54 29.17 16.20
C CYS A 873 12.38 27.69 16.55
N VAL A 874 11.69 26.96 15.68
CA VAL A 874 11.67 25.49 15.65
C VAL A 874 12.34 24.99 14.37
N ARG A 875 13.03 23.84 14.41
CA ARG A 875 13.59 23.19 13.21
C ARG A 875 12.46 22.51 12.43
N VAL A 876 12.46 22.64 11.10
CA VAL A 876 11.41 22.11 10.22
C VAL A 876 12.03 21.38 9.02
N ALA A 877 11.54 20.16 8.75
CA ALA A 877 11.99 19.30 7.66
C ALA A 877 10.98 19.30 6.50
N ILE A 878 11.04 20.32 5.64
CA ILE A 878 10.08 20.52 4.55
C ILE A 878 10.43 19.60 3.37
N CYS A 879 9.46 18.90 2.81
CA CYS A 879 9.68 18.03 1.65
C CYS A 879 8.66 18.25 0.53
N PRO A 880 8.97 17.78 -0.70
CA PRO A 880 7.97 17.61 -1.75
C PRO A 880 6.77 16.76 -1.32
N ILE A 881 5.60 17.03 -1.90
CA ILE A 881 4.37 16.23 -1.74
C ILE A 881 4.04 15.62 -3.09
N TYR A 882 4.36 14.34 -3.29
CA TYR A 882 4.02 13.62 -4.52
C TYR A 882 2.59 13.08 -4.47
N TYR A 883 1.97 12.91 -5.64
CA TYR A 883 0.65 12.26 -5.74
C TYR A 883 0.75 10.76 -5.47
N SER A 884 -0.37 10.14 -5.12
CA SER A 884 -0.46 8.69 -4.97
C SER A 884 -0.94 8.07 -6.29
N PRO A 885 -0.23 7.09 -6.87
CA PRO A 885 -0.70 6.40 -8.08
C PRO A 885 -1.99 5.61 -7.83
N LEU A 886 -2.40 5.38 -6.58
CA LEU A 886 -3.69 4.77 -6.25
C LEU A 886 -4.90 5.66 -6.57
N VAL A 887 -4.67 6.96 -6.74
CA VAL A 887 -5.75 7.96 -6.83
C VAL A 887 -5.61 8.81 -8.08
N GLU A 888 -4.37 9.16 -8.45
CA GLU A 888 -4.09 10.06 -9.56
C GLU A 888 -3.24 9.36 -10.62
N GLU A 889 -3.41 9.77 -11.86
CA GLU A 889 -2.58 9.34 -12.98
C GLU A 889 -1.28 10.14 -13.06
N MET A 890 -0.25 9.49 -13.59
CA MET A 890 1.03 10.11 -13.90
C MET A 890 0.85 11.08 -15.09
N PRO A 891 1.39 12.32 -15.00
CA PRO A 891 1.37 13.25 -16.13
C PRO A 891 2.23 12.71 -17.29
N ASP A 892 1.83 13.05 -18.51
CA ASP A 892 2.59 12.68 -19.71
C ASP A 892 3.76 13.66 -19.90
N PHE A 893 4.96 13.25 -19.51
CA PHE A 893 6.18 14.06 -19.67
C PHE A 893 6.71 14.07 -21.10
N THR A 894 6.20 13.23 -22.01
CA THR A 894 6.59 13.24 -23.43
C THR A 894 5.86 14.35 -24.20
N ALA A 895 4.70 14.76 -23.69
CA ALA A 895 3.88 15.84 -24.24
C ALA A 895 4.34 17.22 -23.74
N GLY A 896 5.59 17.61 -23.98
CA GLY A 896 6.04 19.01 -23.91
C GLY A 896 5.71 19.80 -22.63
N VAL A 897 5.55 19.13 -21.49
CA VAL A 897 5.32 19.83 -20.21
C VAL A 897 6.63 20.51 -19.83
N GLY A 898 6.61 21.84 -19.69
CA GLY A 898 7.78 22.75 -19.60
C GLY A 898 8.74 22.57 -18.41
N TRP A 899 8.95 21.35 -17.93
CA TRP A 899 9.87 20.97 -16.85
C TRP A 899 11.16 20.31 -17.34
N VAL A 900 11.20 19.88 -18.61
CA VAL A 900 12.42 19.45 -19.29
C VAL A 900 12.82 20.60 -20.21
N SER A 901 14.02 21.15 -20.04
CA SER A 901 14.56 22.13 -20.96
C SER A 901 14.53 21.59 -22.38
N GLU A 902 14.00 22.40 -23.29
CA GLU A 902 13.69 22.08 -24.70
C GLU A 902 14.97 21.95 -25.56
N GLU A 903 16.08 21.44 -25.01
CA GLU A 903 17.40 21.45 -25.67
C GLU A 903 17.88 20.10 -26.22
N GLN A 904 17.14 18.99 -26.07
CA GLN A 904 17.61 17.68 -26.57
C GLN A 904 16.61 16.81 -27.34
N SER A 905 15.50 17.38 -27.83
CA SER A 905 14.75 16.74 -28.92
C SER A 905 15.10 17.42 -30.24
N THR A 906 16.10 16.92 -30.96
CA THR A 906 16.11 17.11 -32.42
C THR A 906 14.83 16.45 -32.95
N PRO A 907 13.85 17.18 -33.48
CA PRO A 907 12.70 16.55 -34.10
C PRO A 907 13.20 15.95 -35.42
N GLU A 908 13.48 14.65 -35.42
CA GLU A 908 13.39 13.92 -36.66
C GLU A 908 11.91 13.98 -37.07
N ASN A 909 11.67 14.56 -38.25
CA ASN A 909 10.39 14.60 -38.97
C ASN A 909 9.43 15.78 -38.64
N THR A 910 9.81 17.01 -39.00
CA THR A 910 8.84 18.08 -39.29
C THR A 910 9.11 18.71 -40.67
N ASP A 911 8.76 17.99 -41.74
CA ASP A 911 8.87 18.51 -43.10
C ASP A 911 7.63 19.27 -43.58
N ASP A 912 6.68 19.65 -42.71
CA ASP A 912 5.48 20.37 -43.19
C ASP A 912 4.86 21.43 -42.25
N VAL A 913 5.64 22.05 -41.34
CA VAL A 913 5.17 23.22 -40.60
C VAL A 913 5.72 24.50 -41.22
N ARG A 914 4.92 25.17 -42.04
CA ARG A 914 5.28 26.49 -42.59
C ARG A 914 5.37 27.50 -41.44
N PRO A 915 6.47 28.27 -41.33
CA PRO A 915 6.60 29.23 -40.25
C PRO A 915 5.56 30.35 -40.38
N LEU A 916 4.98 30.75 -39.24
CA LEU A 916 3.93 31.76 -39.13
C LEU A 916 4.49 33.07 -38.58
N CYS A 917 3.93 34.20 -39.01
CA CYS A 917 4.20 35.50 -38.40
C CYS A 917 3.69 35.52 -36.95
N ARG A 918 4.57 35.82 -35.99
CA ARG A 918 4.21 35.82 -34.56
C ARG A 918 3.10 36.83 -34.22
N SER A 919 3.09 37.98 -34.90
CA SER A 919 2.14 39.07 -34.68
C SER A 919 0.78 38.83 -35.33
N CYS A 920 0.74 38.52 -36.64
CA CYS A 920 -0.52 38.48 -37.41
C CYS A 920 -0.95 37.06 -37.84
N LYS A 921 -0.17 36.03 -37.48
CA LYS A 921 -0.42 34.62 -37.82
C LYS A 921 -0.50 34.30 -39.33
N ALA A 922 -0.01 35.18 -40.19
CA ALA A 922 0.10 34.90 -41.62
C ALA A 922 1.22 33.87 -41.89
N GLU A 923 0.93 32.88 -42.74
CA GLU A 923 1.90 31.86 -43.17
C GLU A 923 2.98 32.43 -44.09
N ALA A 924 4.18 31.85 -44.02
CA ALA A 924 5.23 32.08 -44.99
C ALA A 924 4.84 31.48 -46.35
N SER A 925 5.06 32.24 -47.43
CA SER A 925 4.90 31.80 -48.82
C SER A 925 6.14 32.16 -49.64
N ALA A 926 6.27 31.63 -50.87
CA ALA A 926 7.37 31.95 -51.77
C ALA A 926 7.48 33.46 -52.06
N GLU A 927 6.36 34.19 -52.02
CA GLU A 927 6.27 35.63 -52.22
C GLU A 927 6.39 36.44 -50.91
N ARG A 928 6.21 35.81 -49.75
CA ARG A 928 6.22 36.46 -48.43
C ARG A 928 7.18 35.76 -47.48
N LYS A 929 8.45 36.17 -47.55
CA LYS A 929 9.50 35.73 -46.62
C LYS A 929 9.33 36.41 -45.26
N LEU A 930 9.35 35.63 -44.19
CA LEU A 930 9.30 36.17 -42.84
C LEU A 930 10.68 36.69 -42.40
N LEU A 931 10.69 37.87 -41.80
CA LEU A 931 11.86 38.51 -41.21
C LEU A 931 12.08 37.96 -39.80
N ARG A 932 13.28 37.46 -39.51
CA ARG A 932 13.67 37.07 -38.16
C ARG A 932 14.00 38.29 -37.32
N CYS A 933 13.61 38.27 -36.05
CA CYS A 933 14.05 39.27 -35.08
C CYS A 933 15.58 39.28 -35.02
N ALA A 934 16.21 40.45 -35.19
CA ALA A 934 17.66 40.57 -35.22
C ALA A 934 18.34 40.24 -33.87
N ARG A 935 17.59 40.32 -32.76
CA ARG A 935 18.08 40.06 -31.40
C ARG A 935 17.98 38.57 -31.05
N CYS A 936 16.78 38.06 -30.77
CA CYS A 936 16.59 36.66 -30.35
C CYS A 936 16.69 35.63 -31.48
N LYS A 937 16.61 36.04 -32.76
CA LYS A 937 16.57 35.19 -33.97
C LYS A 937 15.45 34.12 -34.03
N ALA A 938 14.70 33.91 -32.95
CA ALA A 938 13.63 32.92 -32.83
C ALA A 938 12.30 33.41 -33.40
N ALA A 939 11.90 34.66 -33.12
CA ALA A 939 10.62 35.19 -33.61
C ALA A 939 10.68 35.64 -35.07
N GLN A 940 9.62 35.36 -35.83
CA GLN A 940 9.51 35.68 -37.25
C GLN A 940 8.30 36.58 -37.54
N TYR A 941 8.46 37.52 -38.47
CA TYR A 941 7.47 38.58 -38.74
C TYR A 941 7.25 38.83 -40.22
N CYS A 942 6.00 39.16 -40.55
CA CYS A 942 5.58 39.49 -41.90
C CYS A 942 6.22 40.79 -42.44
N SER A 943 6.51 41.74 -41.54
CA SER A 943 7.02 43.07 -41.84
C SER A 943 7.63 43.70 -40.59
N LYS A 944 8.33 44.83 -40.75
CA LYS A 944 8.78 45.64 -39.60
C LYS A 944 7.62 46.19 -38.78
N GLU A 945 6.44 46.41 -39.36
CA GLU A 945 5.25 46.80 -38.58
C GLU A 945 4.73 45.65 -37.71
N CYS A 946 4.69 44.42 -38.25
CA CYS A 946 4.37 43.20 -37.50
C CYS A 946 5.32 43.05 -36.28
N LEU A 947 6.63 43.24 -36.49
CA LEU A 947 7.61 43.25 -35.40
C LEU A 947 7.33 44.39 -34.41
N GLY A 948 7.12 45.62 -34.88
CA GLY A 948 6.89 46.78 -34.02
C GLY A 948 5.63 46.68 -33.17
N ARG A 949 4.55 46.09 -33.71
CA ARG A 949 3.30 45.84 -32.99
C ARG A 949 3.49 44.76 -31.92
N ASP A 950 4.11 43.64 -32.27
CA ASP A 950 4.41 42.57 -31.30
C ASP A 950 5.42 43.03 -30.23
N TRP A 951 6.33 43.95 -30.59
CA TRP A 951 7.29 44.57 -29.69
C TRP A 951 6.63 45.50 -28.65
N LYS A 952 5.59 46.24 -29.04
CA LYS A 952 4.89 47.18 -28.16
C LYS A 952 3.74 46.55 -27.39
N GLU A 953 2.98 45.67 -28.04
CA GLU A 953 1.68 45.19 -27.56
C GLU A 953 1.65 43.66 -27.37
N GLY A 954 2.42 42.90 -28.15
CA GLY A 954 2.39 41.43 -28.16
C GLY A 954 3.38 40.74 -27.21
N GLY A 955 4.00 41.49 -26.29
CA GLY A 955 4.88 40.96 -25.25
C GLY A 955 6.24 40.47 -25.75
N HIS A 956 6.59 40.62 -27.04
CA HIS A 956 7.88 40.16 -27.56
C HIS A 956 9.06 40.87 -26.89
N LYS A 957 8.92 42.17 -26.57
CA LYS A 957 9.97 42.94 -25.90
C LYS A 957 10.42 42.35 -24.55
N LEU A 958 9.52 41.70 -23.82
CA LEU A 958 9.80 41.06 -22.52
C LEU A 958 10.46 39.68 -22.67
N LYS A 959 10.21 39.00 -23.80
CA LYS A 959 10.68 37.64 -24.09
C LYS A 959 11.86 37.60 -25.08
N CYS A 960 12.34 38.76 -25.53
CA CYS A 960 13.42 38.87 -26.52
C CYS A 960 14.77 38.83 -25.81
N VAL A 961 15.28 37.61 -25.59
CA VAL A 961 16.63 37.36 -25.07
C VAL A 961 17.64 37.43 -26.20
#